data_AF-A0A3N9V5N1-F1
#
_entry.id   AF-A0A3N9V5N1-F1
#
_cell.length_a   1.000
_cell.length_b   1.000
_cell.length_c   1.000
_cell.angle_alpha   90.00
_cell.angle_beta   90.00
_cell.angle_gamma   90.00
#
_symmetry.space_group_name_H-M   'P 1'
#
loop_
_entity.id
_entity.type
_entity.pdbx_description
1 polymer ?
#
loop_
_entity_poly.entity_id
_entity_poly.type
_entity_poly.pdbx_seq_one_letter_code
_entity_poly.pdbx_strand_id
1 'polypeptide(L)'
;EQVRQFAAQGHKVLACVHWNFEADWVGGEPDRNAAFAGLLACEDRIRHDVREAVRECRDAGIRVIMLTGDHPATAASVARGIGLIDSSTDGVILGETLEEANSMRGLADIRVVARALPAQKLKLVRALRDSGEIVAVTGDGVNDVPALQAADIGIAMGERGTRSAREIASIVLLNDNFSTIVRAIAEGRQLFLNLQLSFLYILMLHIPLVVTAAFVPLAGYPILYLPIHIVWYEMIIHPTALLAFQESAGHGPLLVLEKRQAARFFSRGDWLLIGAVGTLLTLLLLWTFERSLNPDENLPHARAMVMVVLTCASASATAVLSRLRTFAAGIIVLLTLGSSLLLVQVGQISRGLNMEPLHWDDWLIAMAGGMLCVSIPVGIMRVVLRLRKAARKRGQELAEVNLAASMDVDEPATAPAPSLMRYAVWSVITALATIALKAGAYIMTGSVALLSDAAESLVNLAAACFALFTLKVASQPADPKHPFGHGKAEYFSSGFEGAMILLAATGIIYSAVERLFHPQPITSLDWGVGVAIVASALNLLMARALLSAGRQHHSIILEADGHHLMTDVWTTIAIVLGLGGVALTDWLWLDSAIAILAALNIVFSGIRLILRSISGLMGSALPPEDRQIIEDILKPYRLRGYDFHDLRARIAGSHRLVTFHVLVPGDMTIQDAHQLLDEIEAAIARKLPNLLIVTHVEPLDDPASFRHEMID
;
A
#
# COMPACT_ATOMS: atom_id res chain seq x y z
N GLU A 1 -22.10 43.88 32.47
CA GLU A 1 -22.03 42.62 33.23
C GLU A 1 -22.43 41.39 32.43
N GLN A 2 -23.65 41.31 31.89
CA GLN A 2 -24.12 40.15 31.08
C GLN A 2 -23.18 39.76 29.93
N VAL A 3 -22.60 40.73 29.21
CA VAL A 3 -21.61 40.46 28.15
C VAL A 3 -20.38 39.69 28.68
N ARG A 4 -19.86 40.05 29.87
CA ARG A 4 -18.72 39.35 30.48
C ARG A 4 -19.10 37.93 30.91
N GLN A 5 -20.32 37.75 31.42
CA GLN A 5 -20.83 36.45 31.85
C GLN A 5 -20.98 35.49 30.65
N PHE A 6 -21.61 35.94 29.56
CA PHE A 6 -21.72 35.14 28.34
C PHE A 6 -20.35 34.88 27.68
N ALA A 7 -19.46 35.87 27.66
CA ALA A 7 -18.10 35.66 27.15
C ALA A 7 -17.31 34.64 27.99
N ALA A 8 -17.47 34.65 29.32
CA ALA A 8 -16.84 33.67 30.22
C ALA A 8 -17.36 32.24 30.05
N GLN A 9 -18.58 32.10 29.51
CA GLN A 9 -19.18 30.83 29.09
C GLN A 9 -18.74 30.40 27.68
N GLY A 10 -17.98 31.23 26.95
CA GLY A 10 -17.49 30.92 25.60
C GLY A 10 -18.38 31.43 24.47
N HIS A 11 -19.41 32.24 24.76
CA HIS A 11 -20.25 32.82 23.73
C HIS A 11 -19.59 34.03 23.06
N LYS A 12 -19.79 34.17 21.74
CA LYS A 12 -19.61 35.41 21.00
C LYS A 12 -20.85 36.27 21.22
N VAL A 13 -20.67 37.44 21.83
CA VAL A 13 -21.78 38.31 22.24
C VAL A 13 -21.86 39.51 21.32
N LEU A 14 -23.00 39.70 20.67
CA LEU A 14 -23.33 40.86 19.84
C LEU A 14 -24.33 41.75 20.58
N ALA A 15 -24.08 43.06 20.58
CA ALA A 15 -25.04 44.04 21.06
C ALA A 15 -25.96 44.45 19.91
N CYS A 16 -27.26 44.22 20.07
CA CYS A 16 -28.27 44.60 19.09
C CYS A 16 -28.85 45.95 19.47
N VAL A 17 -28.77 46.90 18.54
CA VAL A 17 -29.35 48.23 18.67
C VAL A 17 -30.25 48.50 17.48
N HIS A 18 -31.26 49.34 17.67
CA HIS A 18 -32.12 49.79 16.59
C HIS A 18 -32.29 51.30 16.66
N TRP A 19 -32.49 51.92 15.50
CA TRP A 19 -32.82 53.33 15.38
C TRP A 19 -34.26 53.46 14.90
N ASN A 20 -35.01 54.37 15.51
CA ASN A 20 -36.29 54.79 14.99
C ASN A 20 -36.03 56.07 14.19
N PHE A 21 -36.09 55.98 12.87
CA PHE A 21 -35.94 57.15 12.00
C PHE A 21 -37.28 57.87 11.86
N GLU A 22 -37.26 59.20 11.93
CA GLU A 22 -38.40 60.02 11.49
C GLU A 22 -38.45 60.04 9.95
N ALA A 23 -39.63 60.39 9.40
CA ALA A 23 -39.92 60.27 7.96
C ALA A 23 -39.05 61.17 7.05
N ASP A 24 -38.25 62.06 7.64
CA ASP A 24 -37.36 63.03 6.99
C ASP A 24 -35.88 62.60 6.98
N TRP A 25 -35.55 61.36 7.38
CA TRP A 25 -34.17 60.87 7.34
C TRP A 25 -33.60 60.82 5.92
N VAL A 26 -32.49 61.55 5.70
CA VAL A 26 -31.91 61.79 4.37
C VAL A 26 -30.79 60.79 4.00
N GLY A 27 -30.52 59.79 4.84
CA GLY A 27 -29.49 58.76 4.63
C GLY A 27 -28.14 59.06 5.28
N GLY A 28 -27.29 58.02 5.43
CA GLY A 28 -26.00 58.03 6.13
C GLY A 28 -25.88 56.89 7.16
N GLU A 29 -24.66 56.58 7.62
CA GLU A 29 -24.44 55.60 8.69
C GLU A 29 -24.74 56.26 10.06
N PRO A 30 -25.76 55.79 10.80
CA PRO A 30 -26.21 56.44 12.04
C PRO A 30 -25.20 56.21 13.18
N ASP A 31 -24.68 57.28 13.77
CA ASP A 31 -23.59 57.23 14.76
C ASP A 31 -24.05 57.52 16.21
N ARG A 32 -25.30 57.97 16.42
CA ARG A 32 -25.84 58.39 17.75
C ARG A 32 -27.30 57.95 17.95
N ASN A 33 -27.79 57.99 19.19
CA ASN A 33 -29.19 57.73 19.60
C ASN A 33 -29.78 56.34 19.25
N ALA A 34 -28.96 55.30 19.22
CA ALA A 34 -29.45 53.94 19.06
C ALA A 34 -30.18 53.47 20.34
N ALA A 35 -31.37 52.92 20.20
CA ALA A 35 -32.06 52.24 21.27
C ALA A 35 -31.51 50.81 21.42
N PHE A 36 -31.15 50.43 22.64
CA PHE A 36 -30.63 49.10 22.91
C PHE A 36 -31.76 48.07 22.88
N ALA A 37 -31.69 47.11 21.95
CA ALA A 37 -32.67 46.05 21.79
C ALA A 37 -32.40 44.86 22.72
N GLY A 38 -31.12 44.49 22.88
CA GLY A 38 -30.73 43.30 23.63
C GLY A 38 -29.35 42.76 23.23
N LEU A 39 -29.02 41.58 23.75
CA LEU A 39 -27.80 40.85 23.42
C LEU A 39 -28.14 39.56 22.66
N LEU A 40 -27.37 39.25 21.62
CA LEU A 40 -27.34 37.92 21.01
C LEU A 40 -26.05 37.21 21.45
N ALA A 41 -26.19 36.02 22.03
CA ALA A 41 -25.07 35.17 22.41
C ALA A 41 -25.01 33.97 21.46
N CYS A 42 -23.96 33.89 20.65
CA CYS A 42 -23.72 32.79 19.73
C CYS A 42 -22.66 31.85 20.33
N GLU A 43 -22.90 30.55 20.30
CA GLU A 43 -21.93 29.55 20.73
C GLU A 43 -21.28 28.90 19.50
N ASP A 44 -19.95 28.81 19.49
CA ASP A 44 -19.24 27.96 18.56
C ASP A 44 -19.00 26.61 19.24
N ARG A 45 -19.78 25.60 18.85
CA ARG A 45 -19.79 24.31 19.53
C ARG A 45 -18.48 23.58 19.30
N ILE A 46 -17.83 23.23 20.40
CA ILE A 46 -16.65 22.36 20.38
C ILE A 46 -17.06 20.98 19.88
N ARG A 47 -16.34 20.46 18.88
CA ARG A 47 -16.56 19.09 18.40
C ARG A 47 -16.18 18.08 19.49
N HIS A 48 -16.94 16.98 19.56
CA HIS A 48 -16.83 15.98 20.62
C HIS A 48 -15.49 15.24 20.64
N ASP A 49 -14.87 15.08 19.46
CA ASP A 49 -13.61 14.39 19.20
C ASP A 49 -12.36 15.21 19.58
N VAL A 50 -12.42 16.54 19.53
CA VAL A 50 -11.25 17.41 19.77
C VAL A 50 -10.68 17.23 21.18
N ARG A 51 -11.53 17.08 22.19
CA ARG A 51 -11.07 16.90 23.59
C ARG A 51 -10.24 15.63 23.75
N GLU A 52 -10.71 14.52 23.18
CA GLU A 52 -10.00 13.25 23.25
C GLU A 52 -8.70 13.31 22.45
N ALA A 53 -8.74 13.88 21.25
CA ALA A 53 -7.56 14.05 20.40
C ALA A 53 -6.47 14.94 21.04
N VAL A 54 -6.86 16.03 21.72
CA VAL A 54 -5.92 16.88 22.47
C VAL A 54 -5.31 16.12 23.65
N ARG A 55 -6.12 15.32 24.35
CA ARG A 55 -5.63 14.46 25.44
C ARG A 55 -4.63 13.43 24.91
N GLU A 56 -4.94 12.71 23.83
CA GLU A 56 -4.03 11.75 23.20
C GLU A 56 -2.71 12.40 22.78
N CYS A 57 -2.76 13.60 22.20
CA CYS A 57 -1.56 14.36 21.88
C CYS A 57 -0.71 14.63 23.14
N ARG A 58 -1.33 15.10 24.23
CA ARG A 58 -0.65 15.40 25.49
C ARG A 58 -0.05 14.14 26.13
N ASP A 59 -0.83 13.06 26.19
CA ASP A 59 -0.40 11.75 26.71
C ASP A 59 0.80 11.21 25.90
N ALA A 60 0.85 11.53 24.60
CA ALA A 60 1.94 11.21 23.70
C ALA A 60 3.14 12.17 23.76
N GLY A 61 3.13 13.17 24.65
CA GLY A 61 4.18 14.17 24.82
C GLY A 61 4.19 15.28 23.76
N ILE A 62 3.14 15.38 22.93
CA ILE A 62 2.97 16.41 21.91
C ILE A 62 2.39 17.66 22.58
N ARG A 63 3.06 18.79 22.37
CA ARG A 63 2.60 20.07 22.88
C ARG A 63 1.59 20.68 21.90
N VAL A 64 0.36 20.88 22.36
CA VAL A 64 -0.69 21.57 21.61
C VAL A 64 -0.73 23.04 22.04
N ILE A 65 -0.81 23.97 21.08
CA ILE A 65 -0.95 25.42 21.33
C ILE A 65 -2.12 25.93 20.49
N MET A 66 -3.07 26.60 21.12
CA MET A 66 -4.20 27.25 20.44
C MET A 66 -3.80 28.66 20.01
N LEU A 67 -3.96 28.99 18.72
CA LEU A 67 -3.78 30.34 18.19
C LEU A 67 -5.11 30.83 17.59
N THR A 68 -5.70 31.87 18.17
CA THR A 68 -7.01 32.39 17.71
C THR A 68 -7.04 33.92 17.64
N GLY A 69 -7.89 34.44 16.76
CA GLY A 69 -8.25 35.86 16.69
C GLY A 69 -9.30 36.28 17.72
N ASP A 70 -9.91 35.32 18.43
CA ASP A 70 -10.98 35.58 19.38
C ASP A 70 -10.51 36.34 20.63
N HIS A 71 -11.47 36.92 21.36
CA HIS A 71 -11.22 37.58 22.64
C HIS A 71 -10.64 36.59 23.68
N PRO A 72 -9.71 37.01 24.55
CA PRO A 72 -9.04 36.12 25.51
C PRO A 72 -10.00 35.30 26.38
N ALA A 73 -11.10 35.89 26.84
CA ALA A 73 -12.11 35.20 27.65
C ALA A 73 -12.76 34.02 26.91
N THR A 74 -13.10 34.22 25.62
CA THR A 74 -13.68 33.18 24.77
C THR A 74 -12.65 32.09 24.49
N ALA A 75 -11.43 32.47 24.11
CA ALA A 75 -10.32 31.55 23.86
C ALA A 75 -10.01 30.66 25.09
N ALA A 76 -9.98 31.26 26.29
CA ALA A 76 -9.78 30.54 27.55
C ALA A 76 -10.95 29.60 27.89
N SER A 77 -12.18 29.96 27.54
CA SER A 77 -13.34 29.07 27.68
C SER A 77 -13.23 27.84 26.78
N VAL A 78 -12.93 28.04 25.48
CA VAL A 78 -12.74 26.96 24.52
C VAL A 78 -11.56 26.07 24.91
N ALA A 79 -10.43 26.66 25.33
CA ALA A 79 -9.26 25.94 25.79
C ALA A 79 -9.54 25.03 27.01
N ARG A 80 -10.37 25.48 27.97
CA ARG A 80 -10.87 24.61 29.05
C ARG A 80 -11.80 23.52 28.53
N GLY A 81 -12.67 23.87 27.59
CA GLY A 81 -13.61 22.98 26.93
C GLY A 81 -12.97 21.82 26.15
N ILE A 82 -11.71 21.96 25.74
CA ILE A 82 -10.92 20.89 25.08
C ILE A 82 -9.85 20.27 26.00
N GLY A 83 -9.74 20.71 27.26
CA GLY A 83 -8.74 20.18 28.20
C GLY A 83 -7.30 20.66 27.97
N LEU A 84 -7.13 21.82 27.33
CA LEU A 84 -5.82 22.42 27.08
C LEU A 84 -5.29 23.20 28.31
N ILE A 85 -6.19 23.82 29.09
CA ILE A 85 -5.87 24.54 30.33
C ILE A 85 -6.84 24.13 31.45
N ASP A 86 -6.37 24.12 32.70
CA ASP A 86 -7.15 23.69 33.87
C ASP A 86 -7.83 24.87 34.60
N SER A 87 -7.26 26.08 34.53
CA SER A 87 -7.80 27.31 35.12
C SER A 87 -7.93 28.44 34.10
N SER A 88 -8.67 29.52 34.43
CA SER A 88 -9.09 30.55 33.46
C SER A 88 -7.98 31.48 32.94
N THR A 89 -6.78 31.45 33.52
CA THR A 89 -5.68 32.38 33.18
C THR A 89 -4.33 31.72 32.93
N ASP A 90 -4.22 30.41 33.14
CA ASP A 90 -2.93 29.73 33.09
C ASP A 90 -2.49 29.43 31.63
N GLY A 91 -1.40 30.06 31.20
CA GLY A 91 -0.84 29.90 29.85
C GLY A 91 -1.57 30.61 28.70
N VAL A 92 -2.46 31.56 28.99
CA VAL A 92 -3.16 32.40 28.00
C VAL A 92 -2.44 33.74 27.84
N ILE A 93 -1.98 34.06 26.63
CA ILE A 93 -1.32 35.34 26.31
C ILE A 93 -2.03 36.08 25.18
N LEU A 94 -1.84 37.40 25.12
CA LEU A 94 -2.26 38.23 23.99
C LEU A 94 -1.20 38.21 22.87
N GLY A 95 -1.64 38.29 21.61
CA GLY A 95 -0.76 38.36 20.45
C GLY A 95 0.26 39.51 20.49
N GLU A 96 -0.09 40.66 21.07
CA GLU A 96 0.83 41.79 21.26
C GLU A 96 2.05 41.42 22.12
N THR A 97 1.84 40.59 23.15
CA THR A 97 2.92 40.08 24.03
C THR A 97 3.96 39.23 23.28
N LEU A 98 3.59 38.64 22.14
CA LEU A 98 4.51 37.90 21.27
C LEU A 98 5.44 38.81 20.47
N GLU A 99 5.08 40.08 20.27
CA GLU A 99 5.96 41.05 19.61
C GLU A 99 7.14 41.43 20.49
N GLU A 100 6.91 41.56 21.80
CA GLU A 100 7.90 41.97 22.80
C GLU A 100 8.81 40.81 23.27
N ALA A 101 8.34 39.56 23.14
CA ALA A 101 9.07 38.38 23.59
C ALA A 101 10.25 38.04 22.65
N ASN A 102 11.44 38.56 22.94
CA ASN A 102 12.68 38.25 22.23
C ASN A 102 13.40 36.98 22.72
N SER A 103 12.88 36.27 23.74
CA SER A 103 13.57 35.13 24.34
C SER A 103 12.72 33.87 24.43
N MET A 104 13.34 32.72 24.14
CA MET A 104 12.69 31.40 24.11
C MET A 104 12.16 30.92 25.47
N ARG A 105 12.59 31.54 26.59
CA ARG A 105 12.18 31.11 27.95
C ARG A 105 10.71 31.40 28.24
N GLY A 106 10.11 32.43 27.65
CA GLY A 106 8.68 32.73 27.80
C GLY A 106 7.79 31.84 26.92
N LEU A 107 8.37 31.13 25.94
CA LEU A 107 7.61 30.33 24.98
C LEU A 107 7.28 28.93 25.47
N ALA A 108 7.83 28.43 26.58
CA ALA A 108 7.65 27.03 27.01
C ALA A 108 6.26 26.74 27.61
N ASP A 109 5.66 27.72 28.29
CA ASP A 109 4.40 27.55 29.03
C ASP A 109 3.17 28.06 28.27
N ILE A 110 3.35 28.60 27.05
CA ILE A 110 2.25 29.10 26.23
C ILE A 110 1.32 27.95 25.83
N ARG A 111 0.04 28.09 26.12
CA ARG A 111 -0.99 27.14 25.71
C ARG A 111 -2.01 27.79 24.79
N VAL A 112 -2.29 29.08 24.98
CA VAL A 112 -3.25 29.83 24.17
C VAL A 112 -2.68 31.21 23.82
N VAL A 113 -2.80 31.59 22.55
CA VAL A 113 -2.55 32.94 22.07
C VAL A 113 -3.85 33.51 21.51
N ALA A 114 -4.39 34.52 22.17
CA ALA A 114 -5.64 35.19 21.78
C ALA A 114 -5.37 36.50 21.04
N ARG A 115 -6.31 36.93 20.18
CA ARG A 115 -6.15 38.08 19.26
C ARG A 115 -4.85 38.07 18.45
N ALA A 116 -4.43 36.90 17.99
CA ALA A 116 -3.18 36.74 17.23
C ALA A 116 -3.33 37.25 15.79
N LEU A 117 -2.48 38.21 15.39
CA LEU A 117 -2.37 38.66 14.00
C LEU A 117 -1.63 37.63 13.12
N PRO A 118 -1.85 37.59 11.79
CA PRO A 118 -1.15 36.67 10.88
C PRO A 118 0.39 36.69 11.04
N ALA A 119 0.98 37.88 11.15
CA ALA A 119 2.43 38.04 11.36
C ALA A 119 2.91 37.43 12.70
N GLN A 120 2.08 37.51 13.75
CA GLN A 120 2.40 36.95 15.07
C GLN A 120 2.29 35.43 15.08
N LYS A 121 1.32 34.85 14.34
CA LYS A 121 1.23 33.39 14.13
C LYS A 121 2.51 32.87 13.47
N LEU A 122 2.95 33.51 12.39
CA LEU A 122 4.19 33.19 11.70
C LEU A 122 5.42 33.30 12.61
N LYS A 123 5.52 34.37 13.41
CA LYS A 123 6.63 34.57 14.35
C LYS A 123 6.73 33.43 15.37
N LEU A 124 5.60 33.00 15.95
CA LEU A 124 5.57 31.89 16.90
C LEU A 124 6.04 30.58 16.25
N VAL A 125 5.53 30.27 15.05
CA VAL A 125 5.90 29.04 14.31
C VAL A 125 7.40 29.01 14.05
N ARG A 126 7.99 30.12 13.57
CA ARG A 126 9.43 30.22 13.35
C ARG A 126 10.22 30.07 14.64
N ALA A 127 9.81 30.75 15.72
CA ALA A 127 10.50 30.65 17.00
C ALA A 127 10.51 29.22 17.58
N LEU A 128 9.39 28.49 17.44
CA LEU A 128 9.31 27.08 17.85
C LEU A 128 10.21 26.19 16.99
N ARG A 129 10.20 26.39 15.67
CA ARG A 129 11.04 25.62 14.75
C ARG A 129 12.54 25.89 14.96
N ASP A 130 12.92 27.15 15.14
CA ASP A 130 14.30 27.57 15.43
C ASP A 130 14.79 27.06 16.79
N SER A 131 13.85 26.68 17.69
CA SER A 131 14.17 25.98 18.94
C SER A 131 14.49 24.48 18.78
N GLY A 132 14.35 23.95 17.56
CA GLY A 132 14.56 22.55 17.24
C GLY A 132 13.34 21.65 17.45
N GLU A 133 12.15 22.22 17.66
CA GLU A 133 10.89 21.47 17.69
C GLU A 133 10.38 21.24 16.26
N ILE A 134 9.69 20.11 16.04
CA ILE A 134 8.96 19.86 14.79
C ILE A 134 7.56 20.44 14.95
N VAL A 135 7.20 21.41 14.12
CA VAL A 135 5.98 22.21 14.27
C VAL A 135 4.97 21.84 13.19
N ALA A 136 3.80 21.35 13.62
CA ALA A 136 2.62 21.20 12.76
C ALA A 136 1.64 22.35 13.01
N VAL A 137 1.11 22.95 11.95
CA VAL A 137 0.14 24.06 12.02
C VAL A 137 -1.15 23.65 11.30
N THR A 138 -2.29 23.89 11.94
CA THR A 138 -3.62 23.71 11.35
C THR A 138 -4.25 25.06 11.05
N GLY A 139 -4.84 25.24 9.87
CA GLY A 139 -5.52 26.48 9.50
C GLY A 139 -6.54 26.29 8.38
N ASP A 140 -7.51 27.20 8.30
CA ASP A 140 -8.59 27.20 7.30
C ASP A 140 -8.61 28.52 6.49
N GLY A 141 -8.20 29.63 7.08
CA GLY A 141 -8.25 30.94 6.46
C GLY A 141 -6.99 31.34 5.66
N VAL A 142 -7.15 32.32 4.78
CA VAL A 142 -6.02 33.00 4.08
C VAL A 142 -5.03 33.60 5.08
N ASN A 143 -5.52 33.97 6.27
CA ASN A 143 -4.70 34.51 7.36
C ASN A 143 -3.68 33.50 7.93
N ASP A 144 -3.92 32.20 7.75
CA ASP A 144 -3.06 31.13 8.27
C ASP A 144 -2.01 30.68 7.26
N VAL A 145 -2.15 31.07 5.99
CA VAL A 145 -1.26 30.70 4.89
C VAL A 145 0.23 30.91 5.22
N PRO A 146 0.68 32.08 5.73
CA PRO A 146 2.10 32.26 6.04
C PRO A 146 2.59 31.31 7.13
N ALA A 147 1.76 31.02 8.14
CA ALA A 147 2.08 30.11 9.22
C ALA A 147 2.10 28.65 8.76
N LEU A 148 1.14 28.25 7.91
CA LEU A 148 1.08 26.94 7.26
C LEU A 148 2.33 26.69 6.41
N GLN A 149 2.76 27.68 5.63
CA GLN A 149 3.96 27.56 4.79
C GLN A 149 5.26 27.50 5.59
N ALA A 150 5.31 28.15 6.75
CA ALA A 150 6.50 28.17 7.59
C ALA A 150 6.63 26.96 8.53
N ALA A 151 5.55 26.23 8.76
CA ALA A 151 5.54 25.02 9.57
C ALA A 151 6.37 23.91 8.90
N ASP A 152 6.87 22.96 9.69
CA ASP A 152 7.44 21.73 9.11
C ASP A 152 6.35 20.90 8.44
N ILE A 153 5.12 20.97 8.98
CA ILE A 153 3.93 20.31 8.45
C ILE A 153 2.74 21.28 8.49
N GLY A 154 2.31 21.77 7.32
CA GLY A 154 1.09 22.57 7.19
C GLY A 154 -0.14 21.67 6.96
N ILE A 155 -1.21 21.88 7.73
CA ILE A 155 -2.46 21.10 7.66
C ILE A 155 -3.63 22.03 7.37
N ALA A 156 -4.27 21.88 6.21
CA ALA A 156 -5.46 22.66 5.85
C ALA A 156 -6.75 21.88 6.10
N MET A 157 -7.82 22.61 6.42
CA MET A 157 -9.18 22.08 6.45
C MET A 157 -9.70 21.91 5.02
N GLY A 158 -10.43 20.83 4.75
CA GLY A 158 -10.94 20.45 3.44
C GLY A 158 -12.28 21.10 3.12
N GLU A 159 -13.26 21.02 4.04
CA GLU A 159 -14.62 21.55 3.84
C GLU A 159 -14.64 23.07 4.02
N ARG A 160 -14.03 23.57 5.10
CA ARG A 160 -14.05 25.01 5.46
C ARG A 160 -12.82 25.77 5.01
N GLY A 161 -11.76 25.07 4.61
CA GLY A 161 -10.49 25.70 4.25
C GLY A 161 -10.56 26.42 2.90
N THR A 162 -10.05 27.64 2.90
CA THR A 162 -9.86 28.44 1.69
C THR A 162 -8.94 27.71 0.69
N ARG A 163 -9.16 27.94 -0.61
CA ARG A 163 -8.31 27.36 -1.67
C ARG A 163 -6.82 27.65 -1.43
N SER A 164 -6.49 28.88 -1.05
CA SER A 164 -5.11 29.29 -0.75
C SER A 164 -4.49 28.49 0.40
N ALA A 165 -5.25 28.17 1.44
CA ALA A 165 -4.76 27.32 2.54
C ALA A 165 -4.53 25.88 2.07
N ARG A 166 -5.45 25.30 1.29
CA ARG A 166 -5.34 23.92 0.76
C ARG A 166 -4.19 23.74 -0.23
N GLU A 167 -3.90 24.75 -1.04
CA GLU A 167 -2.83 24.71 -2.05
C GLU A 167 -1.42 24.75 -1.43
N ILE A 168 -1.30 25.33 -0.24
CA ILE A 168 0.00 25.53 0.44
C ILE A 168 0.26 24.48 1.52
N ALA A 169 -0.79 23.86 2.07
CA ALA A 169 -0.65 22.84 3.09
C ALA A 169 -0.06 21.54 2.54
N SER A 170 0.77 20.88 3.37
CA SER A 170 1.32 19.55 3.08
C SER A 170 0.28 18.44 3.20
N ILE A 171 -0.74 18.66 4.03
CA ILE A 171 -1.85 17.72 4.29
C ILE A 171 -3.16 18.50 4.24
N VAL A 172 -4.19 17.92 3.59
CA VAL A 172 -5.55 18.46 3.57
C VAL A 172 -6.50 17.47 4.24
N LEU A 173 -7.20 17.91 5.28
CA LEU A 173 -8.19 17.11 6.01
C LEU A 173 -9.55 17.24 5.34
N LEU A 174 -9.89 16.29 4.46
CA LEU A 174 -11.14 16.32 3.69
C LEU A 174 -12.41 16.35 4.56
N ASN A 175 -12.34 15.90 5.81
CA ASN A 175 -13.47 15.77 6.74
C ASN A 175 -13.47 16.82 7.87
N ASP A 176 -12.54 17.77 7.85
CA ASP A 176 -12.39 18.80 8.89
C ASP A 176 -12.32 18.24 10.32
N ASN A 177 -11.84 17.00 10.47
CA ASN A 177 -11.81 16.30 11.75
C ASN A 177 -10.39 16.29 12.34
N PHE A 178 -10.25 16.86 13.54
CA PHE A 178 -8.99 16.96 14.26
C PHE A 178 -8.42 15.59 14.69
N SER A 179 -9.27 14.59 14.96
CA SER A 179 -8.83 13.21 15.27
C SER A 179 -8.07 12.56 14.11
N THR A 180 -8.34 12.98 12.87
CA THR A 180 -7.59 12.54 11.68
C THR A 180 -6.11 12.91 11.79
N ILE A 181 -5.78 14.04 12.43
CA ILE A 181 -4.39 14.46 12.65
C ILE A 181 -3.70 13.49 13.61
N VAL A 182 -4.38 13.12 14.70
CA VAL A 182 -3.87 12.14 15.68
C VAL A 182 -3.61 10.80 15.00
N ARG A 183 -4.55 10.33 14.16
CA ARG A 183 -4.37 9.11 13.38
C ARG A 183 -3.21 9.22 12.38
N ALA A 184 -3.07 10.36 11.70
CA ALA A 184 -1.95 10.59 10.78
C ALA A 184 -0.60 10.57 11.51
N ILE A 185 -0.53 11.12 12.72
CA ILE A 185 0.67 11.04 13.58
C ILE A 185 0.95 9.58 13.97
N ALA A 186 -0.08 8.80 14.32
CA ALA A 186 0.06 7.39 14.65
C ALA A 186 0.65 6.59 13.47
N GLU A 187 0.07 6.75 12.27
CA GLU A 187 0.54 6.09 11.05
C GLU A 187 1.95 6.53 10.67
N GLY A 188 2.26 7.83 10.77
CA GLY A 188 3.61 8.34 10.51
C GLY A 188 4.66 7.75 11.45
N ARG A 189 4.35 7.63 12.75
CA ARG A 189 5.24 6.97 13.72
C ARG A 189 5.42 5.50 13.43
N GLN A 190 4.35 4.79 13.06
CA GLN A 190 4.43 3.38 12.72
C GLN A 190 5.24 3.15 11.45
N LEU A 191 5.03 3.95 10.40
CA LEU A 191 5.79 3.89 9.16
C LEU A 191 7.30 4.08 9.42
N PHE A 192 7.66 5.04 10.27
CA PHE A 192 9.06 5.25 10.64
C PHE A 192 9.66 4.02 11.33
N LEU A 193 8.93 3.37 12.25
CA LEU A 193 9.37 2.13 12.90
C LEU A 193 9.50 0.97 11.90
N ASN A 194 8.55 0.82 10.98
CA ASN A 194 8.61 -0.20 9.91
C ASN A 194 9.84 0.00 9.03
N LEU A 195 10.15 1.25 8.65
CA LEU A 195 11.35 1.60 7.90
C LEU A 195 12.62 1.27 8.68
N GLN A 196 12.72 1.68 9.95
CA GLN A 196 13.86 1.34 10.80
C GLN A 196 14.10 -0.17 10.88
N LEU A 197 13.04 -0.97 11.08
CA LEU A 197 13.13 -2.43 11.11
C LEU A 197 13.57 -3.01 9.75
N SER A 198 13.07 -2.47 8.66
CA SER A 198 13.42 -2.90 7.29
C SER A 198 14.90 -2.65 6.99
N PHE A 199 15.40 -1.45 7.28
CA PHE A 199 16.81 -1.12 7.09
C PHE A 199 17.71 -1.87 8.07
N LEU A 200 17.27 -2.09 9.32
CA LEU A 200 17.99 -2.91 10.29
C LEU A 200 18.21 -4.33 9.76
N TYR A 201 17.16 -4.95 9.25
CA TYR A 201 17.20 -6.27 8.63
C TYR A 201 18.12 -6.31 7.40
N ILE A 202 17.96 -5.37 6.46
CA ILE A 202 18.79 -5.28 5.26
C ILE A 202 20.27 -5.20 5.65
N LEU A 203 20.62 -4.29 6.55
CA LEU A 203 22.02 -4.03 6.91
C LEU A 203 22.67 -5.20 7.67
N MET A 204 21.91 -5.88 8.53
CA MET A 204 22.36 -7.07 9.25
C MET A 204 22.77 -8.23 8.31
N LEU A 205 22.15 -8.33 7.13
CA LEU A 205 22.36 -9.43 6.19
C LEU A 205 23.24 -9.04 4.99
N HIS A 206 23.12 -7.80 4.51
CA HIS A 206 23.94 -7.27 3.40
C HIS A 206 25.40 -7.08 3.79
N ILE A 207 25.69 -6.61 5.02
CA ILE A 207 27.09 -6.40 5.44
C ILE A 207 27.87 -7.73 5.35
N PRO A 208 27.43 -8.85 5.96
CA PRO A 208 28.10 -10.14 5.83
C PRO A 208 28.29 -10.57 4.38
N LEU A 209 27.23 -10.49 3.57
CA LEU A 209 27.27 -10.84 2.15
C LEU A 209 28.35 -10.06 1.40
N VAL A 210 28.35 -8.73 1.52
CA VAL A 210 29.30 -7.86 0.82
C VAL A 210 30.73 -8.08 1.33
N VAL A 211 30.90 -8.20 2.65
CA VAL A 211 32.22 -8.42 3.28
C VAL A 211 32.81 -9.75 2.82
N THR A 212 32.06 -10.85 2.84
CA THR A 212 32.56 -12.15 2.39
C THR A 212 32.74 -12.20 0.86
N ALA A 213 31.85 -11.57 0.09
CA ALA A 213 31.99 -11.46 -1.37
C ALA A 213 33.28 -10.75 -1.79
N ALA A 214 33.70 -9.72 -1.04
CA ALA A 214 34.94 -8.99 -1.30
C ALA A 214 36.17 -9.68 -0.69
N PHE A 215 36.09 -10.12 0.57
CA PHE A 215 37.23 -10.63 1.31
C PHE A 215 37.74 -11.97 0.78
N VAL A 216 36.85 -12.89 0.41
CA VAL A 216 37.22 -14.25 -0.01
C VAL A 216 38.09 -14.23 -1.28
N PRO A 217 37.72 -13.53 -2.37
CA PRO A 217 38.59 -13.40 -3.54
C PRO A 217 39.91 -12.66 -3.26
N LEU A 218 39.88 -11.62 -2.41
CA LEU A 218 41.09 -10.86 -2.03
C LEU A 218 42.07 -11.69 -1.21
N ALA A 219 41.57 -12.67 -0.46
CA ALA A 219 42.39 -13.65 0.26
C ALA A 219 42.94 -14.76 -0.65
N GLY A 220 42.66 -14.72 -1.97
CA GLY A 220 43.17 -15.67 -2.95
C GLY A 220 42.30 -16.91 -3.15
N TYR A 221 41.12 -16.98 -2.54
CA TYR A 221 40.16 -18.07 -2.73
C TYR A 221 39.31 -17.87 -4.00
N PRO A 222 38.71 -18.95 -4.55
CA PRO A 222 37.76 -18.83 -5.64
C PRO A 222 36.55 -17.93 -5.30
N ILE A 223 35.90 -17.40 -6.33
CA ILE A 223 34.72 -16.54 -6.16
C ILE A 223 33.63 -17.29 -5.39
N LEU A 224 33.28 -16.74 -4.23
CA LEU A 224 32.30 -17.31 -3.30
C LEU A 224 30.88 -17.28 -3.88
N TYR A 225 30.43 -16.11 -4.34
CA TYR A 225 29.07 -15.96 -4.88
C TYR A 225 29.10 -15.72 -6.38
N LEU A 226 28.32 -16.50 -7.13
CA LEU A 226 28.01 -16.18 -8.52
C LEU A 226 26.89 -15.14 -8.58
N PRO A 227 26.75 -14.38 -9.68
CA PRO A 227 25.66 -13.41 -9.84
C PRO A 227 24.27 -14.01 -9.56
N ILE A 228 24.05 -15.27 -9.94
CA ILE A 228 22.78 -15.95 -9.71
C ILE A 228 22.49 -16.23 -8.22
N HIS A 229 23.53 -16.44 -7.41
CA HIS A 229 23.39 -16.59 -5.95
C HIS A 229 22.98 -15.28 -5.30
N ILE A 230 23.59 -14.17 -5.75
CA ILE A 230 23.25 -12.82 -5.29
C ILE A 230 21.80 -12.51 -5.68
N VAL A 231 21.41 -12.74 -6.95
CA VAL A 231 20.02 -12.52 -7.42
C VAL A 231 19.02 -13.31 -6.58
N TRP A 232 19.29 -14.60 -6.31
CA TRP A 232 18.43 -15.40 -5.45
C TRP A 232 18.31 -14.81 -4.04
N TYR A 233 19.43 -14.41 -3.43
CA TYR A 233 19.41 -13.84 -2.09
C TYR A 233 18.70 -12.49 -2.02
N GLU A 234 18.87 -11.63 -3.02
CA GLU A 234 18.17 -10.34 -3.10
C GLU A 234 16.66 -10.50 -3.36
N MET A 235 16.27 -11.55 -4.11
CA MET A 235 14.86 -11.96 -4.26
C MET A 235 14.22 -12.38 -2.93
N ILE A 236 15.01 -12.69 -1.90
CA ILE A 236 14.52 -12.93 -0.54
C ILE A 236 14.55 -11.63 0.26
N ILE A 237 15.68 -10.91 0.29
CA ILE A 237 15.87 -9.77 1.19
C ILE A 237 14.90 -8.63 0.89
N HIS A 238 14.78 -8.19 -0.36
CA HIS A 238 13.98 -7.00 -0.67
C HIS A 238 12.48 -7.22 -0.42
N PRO A 239 11.84 -8.32 -0.87
CA PRO A 239 10.45 -8.60 -0.52
C PRO A 239 10.25 -8.77 0.99
N THR A 240 11.21 -9.35 1.70
CA THR A 240 11.15 -9.47 3.16
C THR A 240 11.12 -8.10 3.83
N ALA A 241 12.04 -7.21 3.47
CA ALA A 241 12.08 -5.85 4.00
C ALA A 241 10.79 -5.09 3.69
N LEU A 242 10.24 -5.27 2.48
CA LEU A 242 9.03 -4.58 2.03
C LEU A 242 7.75 -5.12 2.65
N LEU A 243 7.66 -6.42 3.00
CA LEU A 243 6.38 -7.06 3.37
C LEU A 243 6.35 -7.58 4.81
N ALA A 244 7.46 -8.11 5.33
CA ALA A 244 7.46 -8.76 6.64
C ALA A 244 7.33 -7.75 7.80
N PHE A 245 7.78 -6.51 7.58
CA PHE A 245 7.85 -5.47 8.61
C PHE A 245 6.80 -4.36 8.44
N GLN A 246 5.80 -4.54 7.57
CA GLN A 246 4.73 -3.55 7.38
C GLN A 246 3.55 -3.81 8.30
N GLU A 247 3.60 -3.22 9.50
CA GLU A 247 2.45 -3.14 10.40
C GLU A 247 1.73 -1.80 10.23
N SER A 248 0.39 -1.78 10.23
CA SER A 248 -0.38 -0.52 10.33
C SER A 248 -0.38 -0.02 11.77
N ALA A 249 -0.60 1.28 11.98
CA ALA A 249 -0.82 1.77 13.33
C ALA A 249 -2.06 1.08 13.95
N GLY A 250 -1.93 0.62 15.20
CA GLY A 250 -3.10 0.13 15.94
C GLY A 250 -4.00 1.29 16.38
N HIS A 251 -5.27 1.00 16.64
CA HIS A 251 -6.24 1.96 17.22
C HIS A 251 -5.97 2.28 18.71
N GLY A 252 -4.76 2.01 19.20
CA GLY A 252 -4.37 2.24 20.59
C GLY A 252 -3.78 3.64 20.80
N PRO A 253 -3.46 4.00 22.06
CA PRO A 253 -2.91 5.31 22.37
C PRO A 253 -1.61 5.58 21.60
N LEU A 254 -1.46 6.83 21.17
CA LEU A 254 -0.27 7.30 20.48
C LEU A 254 1.03 6.88 21.19
N LEU A 255 1.94 6.27 20.43
CA LEU A 255 3.25 5.82 20.94
C LEU A 255 4.06 7.00 21.49
N VAL A 256 4.31 7.05 22.80
CA VAL A 256 5.12 8.10 23.41
C VAL A 256 6.55 8.06 22.90
N LEU A 257 7.02 9.14 22.29
CA LEU A 257 8.43 9.33 21.94
C LEU A 257 9.13 10.06 23.10
N GLU A 258 10.22 9.50 23.64
CA GLU A 258 11.02 10.21 24.65
C GLU A 258 11.58 11.51 24.04
N LYS A 259 11.18 12.67 24.61
CA LYS A 259 11.64 13.99 24.18
C LYS A 259 13.18 14.08 24.20
N ARG A 260 13.76 14.68 23.15
CA ARG A 260 15.16 15.17 23.00
C ARG A 260 16.22 14.26 22.36
N GLN A 261 15.93 13.57 21.27
CA GLN A 261 17.00 13.33 20.31
C GLN A 261 16.46 13.66 18.92
N ALA A 262 17.10 14.60 18.22
CA ALA A 262 16.97 14.70 16.77
C ALA A 262 16.98 13.27 16.23
N ALA A 263 15.85 12.82 15.69
CA ALA A 263 15.53 11.41 15.59
C ALA A 263 16.63 10.67 14.84
N ARG A 264 17.58 10.06 15.57
CA ARG A 264 18.64 9.28 14.96
C ARG A 264 17.96 8.05 14.40
N PHE A 265 18.08 7.85 13.09
CA PHE A 265 17.46 6.73 12.39
C PHE A 265 17.87 5.38 13.00
N PHE A 266 19.07 5.26 13.56
CA PHE A 266 19.47 4.12 14.38
C PHE A 266 20.02 4.57 15.73
N SER A 267 19.60 3.89 16.79
CA SER A 267 20.18 4.07 18.12
C SER A 267 21.57 3.43 18.19
N ARG A 268 22.34 3.77 19.23
CA ARG A 268 23.61 3.06 19.52
C ARG A 268 23.41 1.57 19.73
N GLY A 269 22.24 1.16 20.25
CA GLY A 269 21.90 -0.26 20.42
C GLY A 269 21.72 -0.95 19.07
N ASP A 270 21.03 -0.29 18.13
CA ASP A 270 20.80 -0.85 16.79
C ASP A 270 22.12 -1.01 16.03
N TRP A 271 23.02 -0.02 16.08
CA TRP A 271 24.36 -0.15 15.49
C TRP A 271 25.20 -1.27 16.11
N LEU A 272 25.13 -1.46 17.43
CA LEU A 272 25.79 -2.59 18.10
C LEU A 272 25.19 -3.93 17.67
N LEU A 273 23.87 -4.00 17.48
CA LEU A 273 23.19 -5.19 17.00
C LEU A 273 23.58 -5.53 15.56
N ILE A 274 23.58 -4.54 14.67
CA ILE A 274 24.04 -4.66 13.28
C ILE A 274 25.48 -5.17 13.25
N GLY A 275 26.38 -4.54 14.02
CA GLY A 275 27.78 -4.95 14.09
C GLY A 275 27.96 -6.35 14.65
N ALA A 276 27.24 -6.71 15.72
CA ALA A 276 27.34 -8.02 16.35
C ALA A 276 26.85 -9.15 15.43
N VAL A 277 25.65 -9.01 14.86
CA VAL A 277 25.11 -10.00 13.92
C VAL A 277 25.95 -10.05 12.65
N GLY A 278 26.34 -8.89 12.13
CA GLY A 278 27.18 -8.80 10.94
C GLY A 278 28.52 -9.52 11.13
N THR A 279 29.19 -9.30 12.27
CA THR A 279 30.48 -9.96 12.57
C THR A 279 30.31 -11.47 12.77
N LEU A 280 29.34 -11.90 13.59
CA LEU A 280 29.10 -13.32 13.86
C LEU A 280 28.74 -14.08 12.59
N LEU A 281 27.85 -13.51 11.77
CA LEU A 281 27.45 -14.13 10.51
C LEU A 281 28.62 -14.18 9.52
N THR A 282 29.43 -13.11 9.41
CA THR A 282 30.63 -13.11 8.56
C THR A 282 31.60 -14.23 8.98
N LEU A 283 31.90 -14.34 10.28
CA LEU A 283 32.80 -15.39 10.79
C LEU A 283 32.24 -16.79 10.54
N LEU A 284 30.93 -16.97 10.73
CA LEU A 284 30.28 -18.24 10.42
C LEU A 284 30.40 -18.58 8.94
N LEU A 285 30.13 -17.64 8.04
CA LEU A 285 30.20 -17.85 6.59
C LEU A 285 31.62 -18.21 6.13
N LEU A 286 32.64 -17.51 6.66
CA LEU A 286 34.04 -17.83 6.37
C LEU A 286 34.42 -19.20 6.90
N TRP A 287 34.02 -19.54 8.13
CA TRP A 287 34.29 -20.85 8.72
C TRP A 287 33.60 -21.98 7.97
N THR A 288 32.33 -21.82 7.58
CA THR A 288 31.61 -22.83 6.81
C THR A 288 32.18 -22.97 5.40
N PHE A 289 32.61 -21.86 4.79
CA PHE A 289 33.26 -21.88 3.48
C PHE A 289 34.59 -22.66 3.53
N GLU A 290 35.45 -22.34 4.49
CA GLU A 290 36.75 -22.99 4.65
C GLU A 290 36.60 -24.48 5.03
N ARG A 291 35.65 -24.80 5.93
CA ARG A 291 35.31 -26.18 6.31
C ARG A 291 34.82 -27.00 5.12
N SER A 292 33.98 -26.43 4.27
CA SER A 292 33.40 -27.14 3.13
C SER A 292 34.35 -27.23 1.94
N LEU A 293 35.35 -26.34 1.86
CA LEU A 293 36.38 -26.39 0.81
C LEU A 293 37.47 -27.43 1.13
N ASN A 294 37.82 -27.65 2.40
CA ASN A 294 38.82 -28.62 2.82
C ASN A 294 38.16 -29.94 3.26
N PRO A 295 38.57 -31.14 2.79
CA PRO A 295 39.81 -31.50 2.08
C PRO A 295 39.68 -31.69 0.55
N ASP A 296 38.47 -31.72 0.00
CA ASP A 296 38.22 -32.18 -1.38
C ASP A 296 38.15 -31.04 -2.44
N GLU A 297 38.48 -29.80 -2.05
CA GLU A 297 38.35 -28.58 -2.87
C GLU A 297 36.95 -28.42 -3.51
N ASN A 298 35.91 -28.89 -2.82
CA ASN A 298 34.55 -28.92 -3.35
C ASN A 298 33.86 -27.53 -3.25
N LEU A 299 34.16 -26.68 -4.22
CA LEU A 299 33.62 -25.34 -4.31
C LEU A 299 32.07 -25.29 -4.46
N PRO A 300 31.41 -26.15 -5.27
CA PRO A 300 29.95 -26.22 -5.32
C PRO A 300 29.30 -26.52 -3.96
N HIS A 301 29.90 -27.43 -3.19
CA HIS A 301 29.43 -27.76 -1.85
C HIS A 301 29.59 -26.57 -0.88
N ALA A 302 30.74 -25.89 -0.90
CA ALA A 302 30.97 -24.71 -0.08
C ALA A 302 30.02 -23.55 -0.40
N ARG A 303 29.68 -23.35 -1.69
CA ARG A 303 28.66 -22.40 -2.13
C ARG A 303 27.29 -22.72 -1.58
N ALA A 304 26.87 -23.99 -1.69
CA ALA A 304 25.60 -24.45 -1.13
C ALA A 304 25.52 -24.18 0.37
N MET A 305 26.57 -24.54 1.12
CA MET A 305 26.64 -24.35 2.57
C MET A 305 26.45 -22.86 2.96
N VAL A 306 27.22 -21.96 2.35
CA VAL A 306 27.15 -20.52 2.64
C VAL A 306 25.79 -19.94 2.27
N MET A 307 25.18 -20.38 1.16
CA MET A 307 23.84 -19.95 0.78
C MET A 307 22.77 -20.40 1.78
N VAL A 308 22.83 -21.64 2.28
CA VAL A 308 21.91 -22.10 3.32
C VAL A 308 22.10 -21.33 4.63
N VAL A 309 23.33 -21.04 5.04
CA VAL A 309 23.59 -20.21 6.23
C VAL A 309 22.94 -18.83 6.08
N LEU A 310 23.09 -18.19 4.92
CA LEU A 310 22.51 -16.87 4.63
C LEU A 310 20.97 -16.89 4.61
N THR A 311 20.34 -17.90 4.01
CA THR A 311 18.88 -18.03 3.97
C THR A 311 18.30 -18.37 5.34
N CYS A 312 18.96 -19.22 6.13
CA CYS A 312 18.56 -19.51 7.51
C CYS A 312 18.73 -18.29 8.43
N ALA A 313 19.82 -17.53 8.29
CA ALA A 313 20.00 -16.27 9.01
C ALA A 313 18.92 -15.25 8.63
N SER A 314 18.59 -15.14 7.34
CA SER A 314 17.50 -14.30 6.85
C SER A 314 16.15 -14.70 7.46
N ALA A 315 15.77 -15.98 7.38
CA ALA A 315 14.55 -16.50 7.97
C ALA A 315 14.47 -16.26 9.49
N SER A 316 15.59 -16.44 10.20
CA SER A 316 15.70 -16.16 11.63
C SER A 316 15.55 -14.67 11.93
N ALA A 317 16.19 -13.79 11.16
CA ALA A 317 16.05 -12.34 11.32
C ALA A 317 14.60 -11.90 11.12
N THR A 318 13.93 -12.40 10.07
CA THR A 318 12.52 -12.16 9.81
C THR A 318 11.65 -12.61 10.99
N ALA A 319 11.79 -13.87 11.42
CA ALA A 319 10.99 -14.44 12.50
C ALA A 319 11.20 -13.70 13.83
N VAL A 320 12.46 -13.42 14.17
CA VAL A 320 12.77 -12.77 15.45
C VAL A 320 12.34 -11.32 15.42
N LEU A 321 12.70 -10.52 14.41
CA LEU A 321 12.40 -9.09 14.34
C LEU A 321 10.90 -8.81 14.24
N SER A 322 10.18 -9.50 13.34
CA SER A 322 8.72 -9.37 13.19
C SER A 322 7.92 -10.05 14.31
N ARG A 323 8.57 -10.96 15.06
CA ARG A 323 7.92 -11.87 16.03
C ARG A 323 6.78 -12.69 15.41
N LEU A 324 6.78 -12.87 14.09
CA LEU A 324 5.73 -13.55 13.32
C LEU A 324 4.33 -12.99 13.59
N ARG A 325 4.22 -11.68 13.87
CA ARG A 325 2.93 -11.03 14.12
C ARG A 325 2.08 -10.90 12.87
N THR A 326 2.71 -10.77 11.70
CA THR A 326 2.02 -10.65 10.42
C THR A 326 2.02 -11.98 9.67
N PHE A 327 0.92 -12.26 8.98
CA PHE A 327 0.80 -13.43 8.11
C PHE A 327 1.87 -13.43 7.01
N ALA A 328 2.18 -12.25 6.47
CA ALA A 328 3.25 -12.05 5.49
C ALA A 328 4.61 -12.52 6.03
N ALA A 329 4.99 -12.19 7.27
CA ALA A 329 6.25 -12.64 7.85
C ALA A 329 6.33 -14.17 7.97
N GLY A 330 5.22 -14.84 8.33
CA GLY A 330 5.15 -16.30 8.38
C GLY A 330 5.35 -16.95 7.00
N ILE A 331 4.65 -16.45 5.99
CA ILE A 331 4.83 -16.92 4.60
C ILE A 331 6.26 -16.70 4.13
N ILE A 332 6.84 -15.53 4.37
CA ILE A 332 8.18 -15.19 3.89
C ILE A 332 9.24 -16.11 4.52
N VAL A 333 9.12 -16.44 5.81
CA VAL A 333 10.00 -17.42 6.47
C VAL A 333 9.87 -18.79 5.80
N LEU A 334 8.65 -19.25 5.55
CA LEU A 334 8.39 -20.53 4.88
C LEU A 334 8.93 -20.55 3.45
N LEU A 335 8.71 -19.50 2.66
CA LEU A 335 9.21 -19.37 1.30
C LEU A 335 10.74 -19.30 1.27
N THR A 336 11.36 -18.59 2.22
CA THR A 336 12.82 -18.50 2.33
C THR A 336 13.42 -19.88 2.56
N LEU A 337 12.95 -20.62 3.57
CA LEU A 337 13.44 -21.97 3.88
C LEU A 337 13.08 -22.97 2.78
N GLY A 338 11.88 -22.89 2.22
CA GLY A 338 11.42 -23.72 1.12
C GLY A 338 12.25 -23.51 -0.16
N SER A 339 12.59 -22.26 -0.48
CA SER A 339 13.49 -21.95 -1.60
C SER A 339 14.88 -22.53 -1.39
N SER A 340 15.40 -22.46 -0.16
CA SER A 340 16.69 -23.07 0.19
C SER A 340 16.67 -24.59 -0.01
N LEU A 341 15.62 -25.26 0.45
CA LEU A 341 15.48 -26.70 0.29
C LEU A 341 15.35 -27.09 -1.19
N LEU A 342 14.53 -26.37 -1.95
CA LEU A 342 14.31 -26.62 -3.37
C LEU A 342 15.59 -26.42 -4.19
N LEU A 343 16.26 -25.28 -4.03
CA LEU A 343 17.39 -24.91 -4.88
C LEU A 343 18.68 -25.65 -4.54
N VAL A 344 18.85 -26.09 -3.28
CA VAL A 344 20.04 -26.81 -2.84
C VAL A 344 19.87 -28.33 -2.92
N GLN A 345 18.73 -28.89 -2.47
CA GLN A 345 18.57 -30.34 -2.36
C GLN A 345 18.21 -31.01 -3.70
N VAL A 346 17.53 -30.30 -4.61
CA VAL A 346 17.19 -30.84 -5.94
C VAL A 346 18.43 -30.80 -6.81
N GLY A 347 19.11 -31.95 -6.95
CA GLY A 347 20.43 -32.04 -7.57
C GLY A 347 20.52 -31.56 -9.02
N GLN A 348 19.43 -31.52 -9.79
CA GLN A 348 19.42 -30.91 -11.13
C GLN A 348 19.50 -29.38 -11.06
N ILE A 349 18.72 -28.77 -10.17
CA ILE A 349 18.68 -27.31 -9.96
C ILE A 349 19.99 -26.85 -9.32
N SER A 350 20.42 -27.53 -8.26
CA SER A 350 21.65 -27.22 -7.51
C SER A 350 22.87 -27.20 -8.44
N ARG A 351 23.03 -28.21 -9.32
CA ARG A 351 24.10 -28.23 -10.33
C ARG A 351 24.02 -27.08 -11.33
N GLY A 352 22.81 -26.72 -11.79
CA GLY A 352 22.61 -25.55 -12.65
C GLY A 352 23.03 -24.23 -11.99
N LEU A 353 22.94 -24.16 -10.66
CA LEU A 353 23.40 -23.03 -9.84
C LEU A 353 24.86 -23.14 -9.40
N ASN A 354 25.65 -24.10 -9.93
CA ASN A 354 27.01 -24.40 -9.47
C ASN A 354 27.08 -24.66 -7.95
N MET A 355 26.11 -25.42 -7.45
CA MET A 355 25.99 -25.91 -6.09
C MET A 355 25.86 -27.44 -6.09
N GLU A 356 26.05 -28.05 -4.93
CA GLU A 356 25.82 -29.48 -4.72
C GLU A 356 24.80 -29.70 -3.58
N PRO A 357 23.96 -30.74 -3.64
CA PRO A 357 23.12 -31.13 -2.50
C PRO A 357 23.95 -31.34 -1.23
N LEU A 358 23.42 -30.81 -0.12
CA LEU A 358 24.06 -30.90 1.19
C LEU A 358 23.65 -32.19 1.91
N HIS A 359 24.54 -32.66 2.79
CA HIS A 359 24.21 -33.74 3.70
C HIS A 359 23.40 -33.21 4.90
N TRP A 360 22.81 -34.13 5.66
CA TRP A 360 21.93 -33.76 6.79
C TRP A 360 22.67 -33.02 7.92
N ASP A 361 23.94 -33.35 8.14
CA ASP A 361 24.81 -32.68 9.10
C ASP A 361 25.14 -31.24 8.65
N ASP A 362 25.36 -31.02 7.35
CA ASP A 362 25.56 -29.68 6.80
C ASP A 362 24.32 -28.80 6.97
N TRP A 363 23.13 -29.35 6.69
CA TRP A 363 21.86 -28.67 6.93
C TRP A 363 21.70 -28.30 8.41
N LEU A 364 22.06 -29.21 9.32
CA LEU A 364 21.97 -28.95 10.75
C LEU A 364 22.91 -27.83 11.19
N ILE A 365 24.17 -27.85 10.71
CA ILE A 365 25.17 -26.82 10.99
C ILE A 365 24.72 -25.46 10.44
N ALA A 366 24.30 -25.42 9.18
CA ALA A 366 23.90 -24.19 8.51
C ALA A 366 22.65 -23.57 9.16
N MET A 367 21.64 -24.38 9.46
CA MET A 367 20.40 -23.93 10.10
C MET A 367 20.64 -23.47 11.54
N ALA A 368 21.37 -24.26 12.34
CA ALA A 368 21.70 -23.87 13.71
C ALA A 368 22.57 -22.63 13.75
N GLY A 369 23.64 -22.57 12.94
CA GLY A 369 24.55 -21.44 12.86
C GLY A 369 23.84 -20.15 12.43
N GLY A 370 23.11 -20.20 11.30
CA GLY A 370 22.37 -19.05 10.79
C GLY A 370 21.32 -18.55 11.79
N MET A 371 20.58 -19.45 12.44
CA MET A 371 19.59 -19.09 13.45
C MET A 371 20.21 -18.48 14.71
N LEU A 372 21.29 -19.06 15.23
CA LEU A 372 21.92 -18.61 16.48
C LEU A 372 22.63 -17.26 16.32
N CYS A 373 23.30 -17.02 15.18
CA CYS A 373 24.00 -15.76 14.89
C CYS A 373 23.07 -14.55 14.93
N VAL A 374 21.78 -14.74 14.64
CA VAL A 374 20.77 -13.68 14.69
C VAL A 374 19.98 -13.69 15.99
N SER A 375 19.50 -14.86 16.41
CA SER A 375 18.60 -14.98 17.57
C SER A 375 19.27 -14.59 18.88
N ILE A 376 20.56 -14.93 19.06
CA ILE A 376 21.28 -14.63 20.31
C ILE A 376 21.49 -13.12 20.50
N PRO A 377 22.10 -12.37 19.56
CA PRO A 377 22.30 -10.92 19.76
C PRO A 377 20.99 -10.16 19.90
N VAL A 378 19.96 -10.50 19.12
CA VAL A 378 18.64 -9.87 19.22
C VAL A 378 17.98 -10.22 20.57
N GLY A 379 18.10 -11.46 21.03
CA GLY A 379 17.63 -11.90 22.34
C GLY A 379 18.28 -11.15 23.49
N ILE A 380 19.60 -11.02 23.48
CA ILE A 380 20.38 -10.25 24.47
C ILE A 380 19.92 -8.79 24.47
N MET A 381 19.82 -8.15 23.30
CA MET A 381 19.36 -6.77 23.19
C MET A 381 17.98 -6.58 23.81
N ARG A 382 17.04 -7.51 23.54
CA ARG A 382 15.69 -7.48 24.12
C ARG A 382 15.70 -7.60 25.64
N VAL A 383 16.53 -8.47 26.20
CA VAL A 383 16.67 -8.62 27.66
C VAL A 383 17.25 -7.35 28.26
N VAL A 384 18.30 -6.78 27.68
CA VAL A 384 18.91 -5.51 28.14
C VAL A 384 17.88 -4.37 28.12
N LEU A 385 17.09 -4.25 27.05
CA LEU A 385 16.04 -3.25 26.96
C LEU A 385 14.93 -3.47 27.98
N ARG A 386 14.52 -4.72 28.23
CA ARG A 386 13.55 -5.06 29.28
C ARG A 386 14.08 -4.72 30.68
N LEU A 387 15.34 -5.02 30.97
CA LEU A 387 15.98 -4.68 32.24
C LEU A 387 16.12 -3.17 32.44
N ARG A 388 16.47 -2.41 31.38
CA ARG A 388 16.50 -0.94 31.42
C ARG A 388 15.12 -0.34 31.62
N LYS A 389 14.10 -0.87 30.93
CA LYS A 389 12.70 -0.47 31.14
C LYS A 389 12.25 -0.80 32.56
N ALA A 390 12.55 -1.99 33.10
CA ALA A 390 12.21 -2.37 34.47
C ALA A 390 12.95 -1.52 35.52
N ALA A 391 14.21 -1.16 35.28
CA ALA A 391 14.98 -0.27 36.16
C ALA A 391 14.44 1.18 36.13
N ARG A 392 14.04 1.69 34.96
CA ARG A 392 13.34 2.99 34.84
C ARG A 392 11.95 2.95 35.48
N LYS A 393 11.21 1.87 35.25
CA LYS A 393 9.87 1.66 35.83
C LYS A 393 9.93 1.54 37.35
N ARG A 394 10.96 0.89 37.94
CA ARG A 394 11.22 0.92 39.39
C ARG A 394 11.53 2.32 39.94
N GLY A 395 12.09 3.22 39.13
CA GLY A 395 12.28 4.63 39.49
C GLY A 395 11.02 5.50 39.32
N GLN A 396 10.05 5.04 38.52
CA GLN A 396 8.79 5.74 38.24
C GLN A 396 7.59 5.17 39.01
N GLU A 397 7.58 3.89 39.41
CA GLU A 397 6.51 3.21 40.18
C GLU A 397 6.43 3.65 41.66
N LEU A 398 7.29 4.59 42.10
CA LEU A 398 7.07 5.39 43.31
C LEU A 398 6.07 6.54 43.08
N ALA A 399 5.62 6.76 41.85
CA ALA A 399 4.62 7.74 41.47
C ALA A 399 3.57 7.09 40.55
N GLU A 400 2.37 6.94 41.10
CA GLU A 400 1.09 6.70 40.41
C GLU A 400 0.69 5.26 40.01
N VAL A 401 -0.50 4.91 40.51
CA VAL A 401 -1.25 3.65 40.39
C VAL A 401 -2.69 3.99 39.98
N ASN A 402 -3.30 3.13 39.14
CA ASN A 402 -4.72 3.05 38.66
C ASN A 402 -5.02 3.76 37.31
N LEU A 403 -5.84 3.26 36.35
CA LEU A 403 -6.82 2.16 36.28
C LEU A 403 -7.10 1.74 34.79
N ALA A 404 -7.75 0.58 34.58
CA ALA A 404 -8.04 -0.18 33.34
C ALA A 404 -9.32 0.30 32.56
N ALA A 405 -9.45 0.22 31.22
CA ALA A 405 -9.93 -0.86 30.30
C ALA A 405 -11.38 -0.75 29.76
N SER A 406 -11.62 -1.34 28.55
CA SER A 406 -12.86 -1.62 27.77
C SER A 406 -13.27 -0.54 26.73
N MET A 407 -13.86 -0.79 25.54
CA MET A 407 -14.51 -1.95 24.88
C MET A 407 -14.74 -1.65 23.36
N ASP A 408 -14.78 -2.68 22.49
CA ASP A 408 -15.07 -2.64 21.03
C ASP A 408 -16.59 -2.72 20.69
N VAL A 409 -16.99 -2.20 19.52
CA VAL A 409 -18.33 -2.40 18.89
C VAL A 409 -18.17 -2.66 17.38
N ASP A 410 -18.76 -3.75 16.89
CA ASP A 410 -18.92 -4.13 15.48
C ASP A 410 -20.24 -3.57 14.89
N GLU A 411 -20.22 -3.20 13.60
CA GLU A 411 -21.41 -2.92 12.77
C GLU A 411 -21.44 -3.77 11.47
N PRO A 412 -22.63 -4.00 10.87
CA PRO A 412 -22.90 -5.20 10.09
C PRO A 412 -22.51 -5.10 8.60
N ALA A 413 -22.02 -6.22 8.06
CA ALA A 413 -21.66 -6.38 6.65
C ALA A 413 -22.89 -6.59 5.75
N THR A 414 -22.93 -5.85 4.64
CA THR A 414 -23.90 -6.01 3.54
C THR A 414 -23.64 -7.29 2.73
N ALA A 415 -24.71 -7.91 2.23
CA ALA A 415 -24.72 -9.23 1.58
C ALA A 415 -23.80 -9.36 0.34
N PRO A 416 -23.15 -10.52 0.13
CA PRO A 416 -22.25 -10.73 -1.02
C PRO A 416 -23.02 -10.99 -2.33
N ALA A 417 -22.49 -10.42 -3.42
CA ALA A 417 -22.89 -10.72 -4.80
C ALA A 417 -22.65 -12.21 -5.16
N PRO A 418 -23.37 -12.77 -6.15
CA PRO A 418 -23.23 -14.16 -6.55
C PRO A 418 -21.79 -14.52 -6.96
N SER A 419 -21.30 -15.65 -6.45
CA SER A 419 -19.88 -15.94 -6.30
C SER A 419 -19.17 -16.34 -7.61
N LEU A 420 -18.42 -15.40 -8.19
CA LEU A 420 -17.38 -15.66 -9.21
C LEU A 420 -16.37 -16.74 -8.78
N MET A 421 -16.24 -16.93 -7.46
CA MET A 421 -15.42 -17.95 -6.79
C MET A 421 -15.64 -19.37 -7.33
N ARG A 422 -16.86 -19.70 -7.77
CA ARG A 422 -17.17 -21.04 -8.28
C ARG A 422 -16.35 -21.37 -9.52
N TYR A 423 -16.16 -20.42 -10.43
CA TYR A 423 -15.39 -20.62 -11.65
C TYR A 423 -13.90 -20.84 -11.35
N ALA A 424 -13.32 -20.06 -10.44
CA ALA A 424 -11.95 -20.26 -10.00
C ALA A 424 -11.74 -21.62 -9.30
N VAL A 425 -12.70 -22.07 -8.48
CA VAL A 425 -12.67 -23.40 -7.86
C VAL A 425 -12.74 -24.52 -8.91
N TRP A 426 -13.60 -24.39 -9.92
CA TRP A 426 -13.64 -25.34 -11.04
C TRP A 426 -12.33 -25.38 -11.84
N SER A 427 -11.62 -24.25 -11.95
CA SER A 427 -10.29 -24.18 -12.59
C SER A 427 -9.26 -25.01 -11.82
N VAL A 428 -9.20 -24.82 -10.49
CA VAL A 428 -8.33 -25.60 -9.59
C VAL A 428 -8.65 -27.10 -9.65
N ILE A 429 -9.94 -27.47 -9.66
CA ILE A 429 -10.36 -28.88 -9.80
C ILE A 429 -9.89 -29.45 -11.16
N THR A 430 -10.01 -28.68 -12.24
CA THR A 430 -9.58 -29.10 -13.58
C THR A 430 -8.05 -29.26 -13.65
N ALA A 431 -7.29 -28.35 -13.03
CA ALA A 431 -5.84 -28.45 -12.92
C ALA A 431 -5.41 -29.70 -12.12
N LEU A 432 -6.07 -29.99 -11.00
CA LEU A 432 -5.81 -31.23 -10.23
C LEU A 432 -6.15 -32.49 -11.02
N ALA A 433 -7.26 -32.48 -11.79
CA ALA A 433 -7.67 -33.60 -12.63
C ALA A 433 -6.67 -33.85 -13.77
N THR A 434 -6.18 -32.80 -14.43
CA THR A 434 -5.17 -32.92 -15.49
C THR A 434 -3.81 -33.38 -14.96
N ILE A 435 -3.37 -32.88 -13.80
CA ILE A 435 -2.17 -33.40 -13.11
C ILE A 435 -2.33 -34.88 -12.78
N ALA A 436 -3.46 -35.29 -12.20
CA ALA A 436 -3.69 -36.69 -11.84
C ALA A 436 -3.68 -37.60 -13.07
N LEU A 437 -4.29 -37.15 -14.18
CA LEU A 437 -4.32 -37.87 -15.45
C LEU A 437 -2.91 -38.04 -16.06
N LYS A 438 -2.10 -36.96 -16.09
CA LYS A 438 -0.72 -37.00 -16.59
C LYS A 438 0.23 -37.79 -15.68
N ALA A 439 0.11 -37.63 -14.37
CA ALA A 439 0.90 -38.38 -13.39
C ALA A 439 0.57 -39.89 -13.41
N GLY A 440 -0.72 -40.25 -13.55
CA GLY A 440 -1.15 -41.63 -13.74
C GLY A 440 -0.55 -42.23 -15.01
N ALA A 441 -0.58 -41.48 -16.12
CA ALA A 441 0.04 -41.90 -17.37
C ALA A 441 1.56 -42.07 -17.26
N TYR A 442 2.25 -41.19 -16.54
CA TYR A 442 3.67 -41.35 -16.23
C TYR A 442 3.94 -42.64 -15.45
N ILE A 443 3.19 -42.93 -14.39
CA ILE A 443 3.39 -44.15 -13.59
C ILE A 443 3.20 -45.41 -14.44
N MET A 444 2.29 -45.38 -15.41
CA MET A 444 2.02 -46.52 -16.29
C MET A 444 3.04 -46.68 -17.43
N THR A 445 3.66 -45.59 -17.89
CA THR A 445 4.52 -45.58 -19.09
C THR A 445 6.01 -45.42 -18.80
N GLY A 446 6.37 -44.86 -17.64
CA GLY A 446 7.74 -44.47 -17.29
C GLY A 446 8.32 -43.33 -18.13
N SER A 447 7.50 -42.64 -18.93
CA SER A 447 7.98 -41.64 -19.89
C SER A 447 8.38 -40.33 -19.22
N VAL A 448 9.66 -39.96 -19.32
CA VAL A 448 10.19 -38.68 -18.81
C VAL A 448 9.53 -37.47 -19.47
N ALA A 449 9.05 -37.61 -20.73
CA ALA A 449 8.31 -36.55 -21.41
C ALA A 449 6.97 -36.25 -20.73
N LEU A 450 6.24 -37.28 -20.27
CA LEU A 450 4.99 -37.11 -19.53
C LEU A 450 5.21 -36.56 -18.11
N LEU A 451 6.38 -36.83 -17.51
CA LEU A 451 6.76 -36.23 -16.23
C LEU A 451 7.00 -34.71 -16.37
N SER A 452 7.67 -34.28 -17.44
CA SER A 452 7.87 -32.86 -17.75
C SER A 452 6.53 -32.15 -18.01
N ASP A 453 5.63 -32.79 -18.75
CA ASP A 453 4.30 -32.27 -19.05
C ASP A 453 3.38 -32.22 -17.79
N ALA A 454 3.58 -33.14 -16.84
CA ALA A 454 2.92 -33.09 -15.53
C ALA A 454 3.49 -31.97 -14.63
N ALA A 455 4.79 -31.70 -14.71
CA ALA A 455 5.43 -30.59 -13.99
C ALA A 455 4.96 -29.23 -14.51
N GLU A 456 4.72 -29.09 -15.82
CA GLU A 456 4.07 -27.92 -16.42
C GLU A 456 2.65 -27.72 -15.86
N SER A 457 1.86 -28.79 -15.71
CA SER A 457 0.54 -28.69 -15.08
C SER A 457 0.57 -28.27 -13.61
N LEU A 458 1.69 -28.44 -12.89
CA LEU A 458 1.89 -27.91 -11.54
C LEU A 458 1.96 -26.37 -11.54
N VAL A 459 2.56 -25.78 -12.58
CA VAL A 459 2.57 -24.32 -12.81
C VAL A 459 1.14 -23.83 -13.05
N ASN A 460 0.33 -24.59 -13.78
CA ASN A 460 -1.06 -24.23 -14.07
C ASN A 460 -1.93 -24.30 -12.79
N LEU A 461 -1.68 -25.28 -11.92
CA LEU A 461 -2.29 -25.32 -10.59
C LEU A 461 -1.88 -24.12 -9.74
N ALA A 462 -0.59 -23.73 -9.76
CA ALA A 462 -0.11 -22.56 -9.03
C ALA A 462 -0.80 -21.27 -9.52
N ALA A 463 -0.97 -21.11 -10.84
CA ALA A 463 -1.71 -20.00 -11.44
C ALA A 463 -3.19 -20.01 -11.01
N ALA A 464 -3.88 -21.15 -11.09
CA ALA A 464 -5.29 -21.29 -10.68
C ALA A 464 -5.50 -21.02 -9.17
N CYS A 465 -4.59 -21.47 -8.32
CA CYS A 465 -4.62 -21.17 -6.89
C CYS A 465 -4.38 -19.67 -6.62
N PHE A 466 -3.46 -19.05 -7.35
CA PHE A 466 -3.20 -17.62 -7.24
C PHE A 466 -4.39 -16.78 -7.72
N ALA A 467 -5.03 -17.19 -8.81
CA ALA A 467 -6.27 -16.61 -9.31
C ALA A 467 -7.39 -16.71 -8.26
N LEU A 468 -7.59 -17.89 -7.65
CA LEU A 468 -8.57 -18.09 -6.57
C LEU A 468 -8.29 -17.20 -5.35
N PHE A 469 -7.04 -17.13 -4.91
CA PHE A 469 -6.62 -16.27 -3.81
C PHE A 469 -6.88 -14.79 -4.11
N THR A 470 -6.48 -14.33 -5.29
CA THR A 470 -6.62 -12.93 -5.68
C THR A 470 -8.07 -12.54 -5.88
N LEU A 471 -8.91 -13.42 -6.45
CA LEU A 471 -10.35 -13.22 -6.56
C LEU A 471 -11.01 -13.14 -5.16
N LYS A 472 -10.54 -13.94 -4.19
CA LYS A 472 -10.98 -13.84 -2.80
C LYS A 472 -10.64 -12.48 -2.20
N VAL A 473 -9.44 -11.96 -2.43
CA VAL A 473 -9.04 -10.60 -1.99
C VAL A 473 -9.89 -9.54 -2.69
N ALA A 474 -10.01 -9.61 -4.03
CA ALA A 474 -10.75 -8.64 -4.84
C ALA A 474 -12.24 -8.58 -4.50
N SER A 475 -12.83 -9.70 -4.08
CA SER A 475 -14.24 -9.80 -3.67
C SER A 475 -14.54 -9.23 -2.27
N GLN A 476 -13.52 -8.81 -1.50
CA GLN A 476 -13.75 -8.18 -0.19
C GLN A 476 -14.35 -6.78 -0.35
N PRO A 477 -15.36 -6.43 0.47
CA PRO A 477 -15.96 -5.11 0.44
C PRO A 477 -14.95 -4.01 0.79
N ALA A 478 -15.31 -2.76 0.54
CA ALA A 478 -14.54 -1.62 1.02
C ALA A 478 -14.41 -1.65 2.54
N ASP A 479 -13.22 -1.33 3.03
CA ASP A 479 -12.92 -1.23 4.45
C ASP A 479 -12.30 0.16 4.75
N PRO A 480 -12.15 0.55 6.03
CA PRO A 480 -11.58 1.85 6.38
C PRO A 480 -10.14 2.10 5.92
N LYS A 481 -9.41 1.08 5.45
CA LYS A 481 -8.08 1.17 4.85
C LYS A 481 -8.13 1.22 3.31
N HIS A 482 -9.19 0.67 2.72
CA HIS A 482 -9.44 0.58 1.29
C HIS A 482 -10.87 1.09 0.97
N PRO A 483 -11.11 2.41 1.04
CA PRO A 483 -12.44 3.00 0.90
C PRO A 483 -13.09 2.77 -0.47
N PHE A 484 -12.29 2.40 -1.48
CA PHE A 484 -12.74 2.05 -2.83
C PHE A 484 -12.74 0.54 -3.10
N GLY A 485 -12.60 -0.29 -2.06
CA GLY A 485 -12.58 -1.75 -2.17
C GLY A 485 -11.25 -2.32 -2.64
N HIS A 486 -11.23 -3.64 -2.81
CA HIS A 486 -10.03 -4.42 -3.12
C HIS A 486 -9.94 -4.84 -4.59
N GLY A 487 -10.84 -4.35 -5.46
CA GLY A 487 -10.97 -4.80 -6.85
C GLY A 487 -9.70 -4.62 -7.71
N LYS A 488 -8.78 -3.72 -7.35
CA LYS A 488 -7.49 -3.57 -8.06
C LYS A 488 -6.55 -4.78 -7.88
N ALA A 489 -6.79 -5.64 -6.89
CA ALA A 489 -6.03 -6.87 -6.72
C ALA A 489 -6.09 -7.75 -7.97
N GLU A 490 -7.18 -7.72 -8.75
CA GLU A 490 -7.33 -8.52 -9.97
C GLU A 490 -6.19 -8.35 -10.98
N TYR A 491 -5.72 -7.12 -11.16
CA TYR A 491 -4.66 -6.83 -12.13
C TYR A 491 -3.33 -7.50 -11.76
N PHE A 492 -3.04 -7.70 -10.47
CA PHE A 492 -1.83 -8.42 -10.04
C PHE A 492 -1.86 -9.90 -10.45
N SER A 493 -3.04 -10.55 -10.40
CA SER A 493 -3.18 -11.94 -10.88
C SER A 493 -2.90 -12.06 -12.37
N SER A 494 -3.49 -11.19 -13.18
CA SER A 494 -3.31 -11.24 -14.64
C SER A 494 -1.87 -10.91 -15.05
N GLY A 495 -1.17 -10.05 -14.30
CA GLY A 495 0.25 -9.77 -14.51
C GLY A 495 1.15 -10.94 -14.15
N PHE A 496 0.90 -11.59 -13.00
CA PHE A 496 1.61 -12.80 -12.57
C PHE A 496 1.42 -13.95 -13.57
N GLU A 497 0.19 -14.17 -14.01
CA GLU A 497 -0.15 -15.22 -14.97
C GLU A 497 0.47 -14.95 -16.35
N GLY A 498 0.41 -13.69 -16.83
CA GLY A 498 1.12 -13.29 -18.04
C GLY A 498 2.63 -13.56 -17.97
N ALA A 499 3.26 -13.36 -16.81
CA ALA A 499 4.68 -13.67 -16.61
C ALA A 499 4.95 -15.19 -16.65
N MET A 500 4.10 -16.01 -16.04
CA MET A 500 4.24 -17.48 -16.08
C MET A 500 4.09 -18.02 -17.52
N ILE A 501 3.15 -17.49 -18.30
CA ILE A 501 2.98 -17.83 -19.72
C ILE A 501 4.24 -17.50 -20.52
N LEU A 502 4.88 -16.35 -20.27
CA LEU A 502 6.12 -15.97 -20.95
C LEU A 502 7.30 -16.87 -20.57
N LEU A 503 7.40 -17.27 -19.31
CA LEU A 503 8.43 -18.21 -18.85
C LEU A 503 8.25 -19.58 -19.53
N ALA A 504 7.03 -20.11 -19.58
CA ALA A 504 6.73 -21.37 -20.26
C ALA A 504 7.05 -21.29 -21.76
N ALA A 505 6.59 -20.24 -22.45
CA ALA A 505 6.85 -20.04 -23.87
C ALA A 505 8.35 -19.92 -24.19
N THR A 506 9.12 -19.26 -23.32
CA THR A 506 10.58 -19.16 -23.47
C THR A 506 11.25 -20.54 -23.33
N GLY A 507 10.79 -21.37 -22.39
CA GLY A 507 11.24 -22.76 -22.25
C GLY A 507 10.92 -23.62 -23.47
N ILE A 508 9.73 -23.46 -24.07
CA ILE A 508 9.35 -24.15 -25.32
C ILE A 508 10.25 -23.72 -26.47
N ILE A 509 10.48 -22.41 -26.64
CA ILE A 509 11.38 -21.89 -27.69
C ILE A 509 12.79 -22.45 -27.50
N TYR A 510 13.34 -22.39 -26.28
CA TYR A 510 14.66 -22.92 -25.98
C TYR A 510 14.77 -24.41 -26.37
N SER A 511 13.80 -25.22 -25.93
CA SER A 511 13.77 -26.67 -26.21
C SER A 511 13.59 -26.98 -27.70
N ALA A 512 12.77 -26.21 -28.41
CA ALA A 512 12.51 -26.39 -29.84
C ALA A 512 13.71 -25.94 -30.70
N VAL A 513 14.41 -24.87 -30.31
CA VAL A 513 15.64 -24.43 -30.98
C VAL A 513 16.75 -25.45 -30.78
N GLU A 514 16.90 -26.01 -29.58
CA GLU A 514 17.89 -27.06 -29.31
C GLU A 514 17.63 -28.31 -30.19
N ARG A 515 16.37 -28.73 -30.33
CA ARG A 515 15.94 -29.84 -31.22
C ARG A 515 16.11 -29.55 -32.70
N LEU A 516 16.03 -28.28 -33.12
CA LEU A 516 16.31 -27.89 -34.50
C LEU A 516 17.79 -28.09 -34.87
N PHE A 517 18.70 -27.81 -33.94
CA PHE A 517 20.14 -28.02 -34.13
C PHE A 517 20.61 -29.46 -33.85
N HIS A 518 19.89 -30.20 -33.00
CA HIS A 518 20.17 -31.60 -32.69
C HIS A 518 18.90 -32.45 -32.89
N PRO A 519 18.58 -32.84 -34.15
CA PRO A 519 17.37 -33.61 -34.44
C PRO A 519 17.43 -34.97 -33.75
N GLN A 520 16.45 -35.25 -32.89
CA GLN A 520 16.30 -36.56 -32.29
C GLN A 520 15.08 -37.27 -32.91
N PRO A 521 15.20 -38.54 -33.30
CA PRO A 521 14.07 -39.30 -33.80
C PRO A 521 13.06 -39.51 -32.67
N ILE A 522 11.80 -39.18 -32.94
CA ILE A 522 10.71 -39.38 -31.99
C ILE A 522 10.42 -40.88 -31.92
N THR A 523 10.88 -41.53 -30.86
CA THR A 523 10.60 -42.93 -30.58
C THR A 523 9.18 -43.09 -30.06
N SER A 524 8.32 -43.64 -30.93
CA SER A 524 6.95 -44.14 -30.74
C SER A 524 5.85 -43.16 -30.29
N LEU A 525 4.74 -43.23 -31.02
CA LEU A 525 3.46 -42.60 -30.69
C LEU A 525 2.82 -43.37 -29.53
N ASP A 526 3.27 -43.10 -28.31
CA ASP A 526 2.84 -43.83 -27.11
C ASP A 526 1.43 -43.41 -26.64
N TRP A 527 0.85 -44.20 -25.72
CA TRP A 527 -0.37 -43.86 -24.96
C TRP A 527 -0.36 -42.43 -24.36
N GLY A 528 0.82 -41.82 -24.19
CA GLY A 528 0.99 -40.44 -23.74
C GLY A 528 0.31 -39.39 -24.62
N VAL A 529 0.26 -39.58 -25.94
CA VAL A 529 -0.45 -38.65 -26.84
C VAL A 529 -1.96 -38.67 -26.58
N GLY A 530 -2.53 -39.86 -26.34
CA GLY A 530 -3.95 -40.00 -26.01
C GLY A 530 -4.31 -39.31 -24.68
N VAL A 531 -3.43 -39.43 -23.69
CA VAL A 531 -3.58 -38.76 -22.38
C VAL A 531 -3.50 -37.24 -22.53
N ALA A 532 -2.54 -36.73 -23.32
CA ALA A 532 -2.42 -35.30 -23.60
C ALA A 532 -3.67 -34.73 -24.30
N ILE A 533 -4.26 -35.48 -25.26
CA ILE A 533 -5.51 -35.08 -25.94
C ILE A 533 -6.67 -34.98 -24.94
N VAL A 534 -6.82 -35.96 -24.03
CA VAL A 534 -7.88 -35.92 -23.00
C VAL A 534 -7.67 -34.76 -22.03
N ALA A 535 -6.44 -34.53 -21.58
CA ALA A 535 -6.11 -33.39 -20.72
C ALA A 535 -6.42 -32.05 -21.41
N SER A 536 -6.06 -31.92 -22.69
CA SER A 536 -6.34 -30.73 -23.51
C SER A 536 -7.85 -30.50 -23.72
N ALA A 537 -8.65 -31.56 -23.87
CA ALA A 537 -10.10 -31.44 -23.95
C ALA A 537 -10.72 -30.89 -22.66
N LEU A 538 -10.24 -31.33 -21.49
CA LEU A 538 -10.66 -30.78 -20.19
C LEU A 538 -10.29 -29.30 -20.08
N ASN A 539 -9.06 -28.94 -20.44
CA ASN A 539 -8.59 -27.54 -20.43
C ASN A 539 -9.42 -26.67 -21.38
N LEU A 540 -9.78 -27.17 -22.57
CA LEU A 540 -10.62 -26.42 -23.53
C LEU A 540 -12.02 -26.14 -22.99
N LEU A 541 -12.65 -27.12 -22.33
CA LEU A 541 -13.98 -26.94 -21.72
C LEU A 541 -13.93 -25.89 -20.61
N MET A 542 -12.92 -25.99 -19.73
CA MET A 542 -12.73 -25.04 -18.64
C MET A 542 -12.38 -23.64 -19.15
N ALA A 543 -11.49 -23.54 -20.12
CA ALA A 543 -11.11 -22.28 -20.75
C ALA A 543 -12.30 -21.54 -21.35
N ARG A 544 -13.21 -22.25 -22.03
CA ARG A 544 -14.45 -21.64 -22.56
C ARG A 544 -15.37 -21.16 -21.45
N ALA A 545 -15.50 -21.92 -20.36
CA ALA A 545 -16.30 -21.51 -19.21
C ALA A 545 -15.72 -20.24 -18.55
N LEU A 546 -14.40 -20.18 -18.37
CA LEU A 546 -13.70 -19.03 -17.79
C LEU A 546 -13.75 -17.79 -18.70
N LEU A 547 -13.50 -17.94 -20.00
CA LEU A 547 -13.57 -16.82 -20.95
C LEU A 547 -15.00 -16.27 -21.09
N SER A 548 -16.01 -17.14 -21.02
CA SER A 548 -17.41 -16.71 -21.02
C SER A 548 -17.76 -15.96 -19.74
N ALA A 549 -17.38 -16.50 -18.56
CA ALA A 549 -17.65 -15.87 -17.28
C ALA A 549 -16.86 -14.57 -17.10
N GLY A 550 -15.60 -14.53 -17.50
CA GLY A 550 -14.72 -13.37 -17.47
C GLY A 550 -15.29 -12.19 -18.26
N ARG A 551 -15.77 -12.44 -19.49
CA ARG A 551 -16.42 -11.41 -20.31
C ARG A 551 -17.74 -10.94 -19.74
N GLN A 552 -18.57 -11.86 -19.25
CA GLN A 552 -19.89 -11.53 -18.71
C GLN A 552 -19.79 -10.71 -17.41
N HIS A 553 -18.77 -10.97 -16.60
CA HIS A 553 -18.58 -10.34 -15.30
C HIS A 553 -17.44 -9.32 -15.27
N HIS A 554 -16.86 -9.01 -16.44
CA HIS A 554 -15.70 -8.12 -16.59
C HIS A 554 -14.53 -8.46 -15.66
N SER A 555 -14.31 -9.75 -15.38
CA SER A 555 -13.22 -10.21 -14.53
C SER A 555 -12.01 -10.58 -15.37
N ILE A 556 -10.95 -9.79 -15.20
CA ILE A 556 -9.71 -9.95 -15.95
C ILE A 556 -8.92 -11.17 -15.42
N ILE A 557 -9.12 -11.54 -14.14
CA ILE A 557 -8.56 -12.78 -13.58
C ILE A 557 -9.09 -14.00 -14.37
N LEU A 558 -10.42 -14.11 -14.53
CA LEU A 558 -11.02 -15.26 -15.20
C LEU A 558 -10.67 -15.29 -16.70
N GLU A 559 -10.57 -14.12 -17.34
CA GLU A 559 -10.09 -14.06 -18.72
C GLU A 559 -8.63 -14.49 -18.86
N ALA A 560 -7.76 -14.08 -17.92
CA ALA A 560 -6.35 -14.47 -17.88
C ALA A 560 -6.18 -15.98 -17.74
N ASP A 561 -6.85 -16.59 -16.76
CA ASP A 561 -6.81 -18.03 -16.47
C ASP A 561 -7.39 -18.84 -17.65
N GLY A 562 -8.47 -18.33 -18.27
CA GLY A 562 -9.02 -18.92 -19.48
C GLY A 562 -8.07 -18.86 -20.69
N HIS A 563 -7.34 -17.75 -20.87
CA HIS A 563 -6.34 -17.62 -21.93
C HIS A 563 -5.08 -18.48 -21.69
N HIS A 564 -4.71 -18.70 -20.42
CA HIS A 564 -3.66 -19.63 -20.04
C HIS A 564 -4.05 -21.07 -20.36
N LEU A 565 -5.24 -21.54 -19.97
CA LEU A 565 -5.72 -22.87 -20.34
C LEU A 565 -5.86 -23.04 -21.86
N MET A 566 -6.22 -21.99 -22.60
CA MET A 566 -6.20 -22.02 -24.07
C MET A 566 -4.79 -22.19 -24.65
N THR A 567 -3.78 -21.66 -23.97
CA THR A 567 -2.38 -21.84 -24.37
C THR A 567 -1.98 -23.31 -24.33
N ASP A 568 -2.36 -24.03 -23.26
CA ASP A 568 -2.15 -25.49 -23.16
C ASP A 568 -2.83 -26.29 -24.28
N VAL A 569 -4.00 -25.81 -24.71
CA VAL A 569 -4.72 -26.43 -25.83
C VAL A 569 -3.94 -26.23 -27.13
N TRP A 570 -3.44 -25.02 -27.37
CA TRP A 570 -2.63 -24.71 -28.56
C TRP A 570 -1.29 -25.46 -28.56
N THR A 571 -0.62 -25.60 -27.41
CA THR A 571 0.61 -26.39 -27.32
C THR A 571 0.34 -27.86 -27.62
N THR A 572 -0.75 -28.43 -27.10
CA THR A 572 -1.14 -29.82 -27.40
C THR A 572 -1.46 -30.00 -28.90
N ILE A 573 -2.20 -29.08 -29.51
CA ILE A 573 -2.49 -29.10 -30.95
C ILE A 573 -1.19 -29.03 -31.76
N ALA A 574 -0.27 -28.15 -31.38
CA ALA A 574 1.03 -28.00 -32.04
C ALA A 574 1.85 -29.30 -31.96
N ILE A 575 1.87 -29.96 -30.80
CA ILE A 575 2.53 -31.26 -30.60
C ILE A 575 1.89 -32.33 -31.49
N VAL A 576 0.56 -32.42 -31.53
CA VAL A 576 -0.15 -33.42 -32.36
C VAL A 576 0.09 -33.19 -33.86
N LEU A 577 0.08 -31.93 -34.31
CA LEU A 577 0.37 -31.57 -35.71
C LEU A 577 1.84 -31.79 -36.06
N GLY A 578 2.76 -31.48 -35.14
CA GLY A 578 4.21 -31.73 -35.28
C GLY A 578 4.51 -33.22 -35.45
N LEU A 579 4.03 -34.04 -34.50
CA LEU A 579 4.15 -35.49 -34.53
C LEU A 579 3.50 -36.11 -35.78
N GLY A 580 2.27 -35.70 -36.12
CA GLY A 580 1.57 -36.19 -37.30
C GLY A 580 2.25 -35.79 -38.61
N GLY A 581 2.79 -34.58 -38.68
CA GLY A 581 3.55 -34.09 -39.83
C GLY A 581 4.86 -34.85 -40.02
N VAL A 582 5.63 -35.09 -38.95
CA VAL A 582 6.85 -35.91 -38.98
C VAL A 582 6.52 -37.34 -39.42
N ALA A 583 5.45 -37.95 -38.91
CA ALA A 583 5.04 -39.31 -39.26
C ALA A 583 4.60 -39.49 -40.73
N LEU A 584 4.16 -38.41 -41.40
CA LEU A 584 3.72 -38.44 -42.80
C LEU A 584 4.83 -38.07 -43.80
N THR A 585 5.85 -37.32 -43.36
CA THR A 585 6.85 -36.70 -44.26
C THR A 585 8.31 -37.06 -43.94
N ASP A 586 8.58 -37.72 -42.81
CA ASP A 586 9.91 -37.98 -42.24
C ASP A 586 10.75 -36.72 -41.97
N TRP A 587 10.14 -35.53 -42.03
CA TRP A 587 10.84 -34.25 -41.82
C TRP A 587 10.96 -33.93 -40.33
N LEU A 588 12.05 -34.37 -39.71
CA LEU A 588 12.33 -34.17 -38.28
C LEU A 588 12.33 -32.69 -37.82
N TRP A 589 12.58 -31.74 -38.71
CA TRP A 589 12.58 -30.30 -38.39
C TRP A 589 11.17 -29.69 -38.28
N LEU A 590 10.15 -30.37 -38.79
CA LEU A 590 8.78 -29.86 -38.86
C LEU A 590 8.15 -29.71 -37.47
N ASP A 591 8.42 -30.65 -36.57
CA ASP A 591 7.99 -30.60 -35.16
C ASP A 591 8.53 -29.35 -34.45
N SER A 592 9.83 -29.08 -34.59
CA SER A 592 10.47 -27.90 -33.99
C SER A 592 9.96 -26.59 -34.59
N ALA A 593 9.68 -26.54 -35.90
CA ALA A 593 9.11 -25.36 -36.54
C ALA A 593 7.69 -25.04 -36.06
N ILE A 594 6.83 -26.07 -35.93
CA ILE A 594 5.46 -25.91 -35.43
C ILE A 594 5.47 -25.51 -33.95
N ALA A 595 6.36 -26.08 -33.13
CA ALA A 595 6.53 -25.71 -31.73
C ALA A 595 6.98 -24.25 -31.56
N ILE A 596 7.93 -23.76 -32.37
CA ILE A 596 8.36 -22.35 -32.35
C ILE A 596 7.22 -21.42 -32.73
N LEU A 597 6.45 -21.73 -33.78
CA LEU A 597 5.29 -20.93 -34.20
C LEU A 597 4.23 -20.85 -33.11
N ALA A 598 3.91 -21.97 -32.46
CA ALA A 598 3.00 -22.00 -31.34
C ALA A 598 3.52 -21.15 -30.18
N ALA A 599 4.80 -21.29 -29.81
CA ALA A 599 5.41 -20.54 -28.72
C ALA A 599 5.45 -19.02 -28.99
N LEU A 600 5.67 -18.58 -30.22
CA LEU A 600 5.60 -17.15 -30.59
C LEU A 600 4.19 -16.57 -30.39
N ASN A 601 3.14 -17.33 -30.74
CA ASN A 601 1.76 -16.94 -30.49
C ASN A 601 1.45 -16.84 -28.98
N ILE A 602 2.05 -17.73 -28.19
CA ILE A 602 1.94 -17.71 -26.73
C ILE A 602 2.65 -16.49 -26.14
N VAL A 603 3.88 -16.19 -26.58
CA VAL A 603 4.62 -14.97 -26.18
C VAL A 603 3.78 -13.71 -26.44
N PHE A 604 3.19 -13.61 -27.62
CA PHE A 604 2.35 -12.48 -27.97
C PHE A 604 1.12 -12.35 -27.06
N SER A 605 0.49 -13.47 -26.71
CA SER A 605 -0.64 -13.52 -25.78
C SER A 605 -0.22 -13.10 -24.36
N GLY A 606 0.93 -13.59 -23.87
CA GLY A 606 1.50 -13.24 -22.56
C GLY A 606 1.85 -11.76 -22.44
N ILE A 607 2.55 -11.18 -23.44
CA ILE A 607 2.87 -9.74 -23.46
C ILE A 607 1.58 -8.90 -23.45
N ARG A 608 0.59 -9.26 -24.28
CA ARG A 608 -0.70 -8.56 -24.32
C ARG A 608 -1.40 -8.58 -22.97
N LEU A 609 -1.36 -9.70 -22.26
CA LEU A 609 -1.96 -9.85 -20.94
C LEU A 609 -1.27 -8.97 -19.89
N ILE A 610 0.07 -8.94 -19.87
CA ILE A 610 0.86 -8.07 -18.99
C ILE A 610 0.56 -6.60 -19.26
N LEU A 611 0.56 -6.18 -20.53
CA LEU A 611 0.25 -4.79 -20.89
C LEU A 611 -1.16 -4.38 -20.48
N ARG A 612 -2.14 -5.29 -20.59
CA ARG A 612 -3.51 -5.07 -20.09
C ARG A 612 -3.56 -4.94 -18.57
N SER A 613 -2.81 -5.77 -17.84
CA SER A 613 -2.69 -5.67 -16.37
C SER A 613 -2.12 -4.30 -15.94
N ILE A 614 -1.02 -3.87 -16.56
CA ILE A 614 -0.39 -2.57 -16.29
C ILE A 614 -1.36 -1.42 -16.59
N SER A 615 -2.00 -1.44 -17.76
CA SER A 615 -2.98 -0.42 -18.14
C SER A 615 -4.17 -0.37 -17.18
N GLY A 616 -4.57 -1.52 -16.63
CA GLY A 616 -5.63 -1.61 -15.64
C GLY A 616 -5.27 -0.98 -14.30
N LEU A 617 -4.03 -1.15 -13.85
CA LEU A 617 -3.51 -0.47 -12.64
C LEU A 617 -3.47 1.05 -12.80
N MET A 618 -3.22 1.55 -14.01
CA MET A 618 -3.17 2.97 -14.34
C MET A 618 -4.55 3.64 -14.48
N GLY A 619 -5.64 2.86 -14.43
CA GLY A 619 -7.01 3.37 -14.60
C GLY A 619 -7.33 3.69 -16.05
N SER A 620 -7.50 2.65 -16.87
CA SER A 620 -7.82 2.78 -18.30
C SER A 620 -9.11 3.58 -18.54
N ALA A 621 -9.18 4.27 -19.68
CA ALA A 621 -10.39 4.97 -20.11
C ALA A 621 -11.59 3.99 -20.22
N LEU A 622 -12.80 4.53 -20.06
CA LEU A 622 -14.02 3.78 -20.35
C LEU A 622 -14.05 3.32 -21.83
N PRO A 623 -14.67 2.16 -22.15
CA PRO A 623 -14.80 1.72 -23.53
C PRO A 623 -15.46 2.81 -24.38
N PRO A 624 -15.08 2.96 -25.67
CA PRO A 624 -15.59 4.03 -26.52
C PRO A 624 -17.12 3.98 -26.66
N GLU A 625 -17.72 2.80 -26.59
CA GLU A 625 -19.17 2.59 -26.59
C GLU A 625 -19.85 3.23 -25.36
N ASP A 626 -19.34 2.95 -24.16
CA ASP A 626 -19.87 3.52 -22.91
C ASP A 626 -19.68 5.04 -22.88
N ARG A 627 -18.54 5.54 -23.37
CA ARG A 627 -18.29 6.98 -23.51
C ARG A 627 -19.30 7.63 -24.44
N GLN A 628 -19.59 7.00 -25.59
CA GLN A 628 -20.57 7.52 -26.54
C GLN A 628 -21.97 7.59 -25.93
N ILE A 629 -22.36 6.60 -25.11
CA ILE A 629 -23.63 6.62 -24.37
C ILE A 629 -23.74 7.85 -23.48
N ILE A 630 -22.66 8.20 -22.76
CA ILE A 630 -22.64 9.40 -21.89
C ILE A 630 -22.77 10.67 -22.73
N GLU A 631 -22.00 10.79 -23.81
CA GLU A 631 -22.10 11.94 -24.72
C GLU A 631 -23.50 12.10 -25.32
N ASP A 632 -24.16 10.99 -25.68
CA ASP A 632 -25.52 11.01 -26.22
C ASP A 632 -26.57 11.41 -25.16
N ILE A 633 -26.34 11.13 -23.88
CA ILE A 633 -27.18 11.58 -22.78
C ILE A 633 -27.01 13.08 -22.52
N LEU A 634 -25.79 13.62 -22.65
CA LEU A 634 -25.50 15.03 -22.40
C LEU A 634 -25.96 15.96 -23.54
N LYS A 635 -26.00 15.48 -24.78
CA LYS A 635 -26.41 16.26 -25.97
C LYS A 635 -27.74 17.03 -25.82
N PRO A 636 -28.85 16.43 -25.36
CA PRO A 636 -30.10 17.14 -25.13
C PRO A 636 -30.00 18.29 -24.13
N TYR A 637 -29.17 18.14 -23.09
CA TYR A 637 -28.96 19.18 -22.08
C TYR A 637 -28.13 20.34 -22.65
N ARG A 638 -27.15 20.06 -23.52
CA ARG A 638 -26.42 21.11 -24.26
C ARG A 638 -27.35 22.00 -25.09
N LEU A 639 -28.38 21.41 -25.69
CA LEU A 639 -29.39 22.15 -26.45
C LEU A 639 -30.31 23.03 -25.58
N ARG A 640 -30.35 22.80 -24.26
CA ARG A 640 -31.13 23.59 -23.29
C ARG A 640 -30.34 24.79 -22.72
N GLY A 641 -29.10 25.00 -23.18
CA GLY A 641 -28.26 26.13 -22.75
C GLY A 641 -27.29 25.80 -21.61
N TYR A 642 -27.14 24.52 -21.25
CA TYR A 642 -26.12 24.05 -20.32
C TYR A 642 -24.86 23.63 -21.08
N ASP A 643 -23.72 23.58 -20.41
CA ASP A 643 -22.50 23.01 -21.01
C ASP A 643 -21.81 22.03 -20.07
N PHE A 644 -20.89 21.24 -20.62
CA PHE A 644 -20.18 20.17 -19.91
C PHE A 644 -18.74 20.11 -20.39
N HIS A 645 -17.81 20.15 -19.45
CA HIS A 645 -16.38 20.04 -19.71
C HIS A 645 -15.68 19.11 -18.70
N ASP A 646 -14.40 18.86 -18.93
CA ASP A 646 -13.55 17.95 -18.14
C ASP A 646 -14.16 16.56 -17.93
N LEU A 647 -14.82 16.01 -18.97
CA LEU A 647 -15.38 14.65 -18.94
C LEU A 647 -14.25 13.61 -18.87
N ARG A 648 -13.94 13.17 -17.66
CA ARG A 648 -12.97 12.10 -17.37
C ARG A 648 -13.70 10.84 -16.97
N ALA A 649 -13.34 9.77 -17.64
CA ALA A 649 -14.05 8.51 -17.56
C ALA A 649 -13.02 7.39 -17.44
N ARG A 650 -13.02 6.65 -16.32
CA ARG A 650 -12.04 5.57 -16.08
C ARG A 650 -12.66 4.31 -15.48
N ILE A 651 -12.00 3.19 -15.71
CA ILE A 651 -12.26 1.91 -15.04
C ILE A 651 -11.30 1.78 -13.85
N ALA A 652 -11.80 1.35 -12.70
CA ALA A 652 -11.02 1.09 -11.50
C ALA A 652 -11.45 -0.24 -10.85
N GLY A 653 -10.82 -1.34 -11.27
CA GLY A 653 -11.24 -2.68 -10.85
C GLY A 653 -12.62 -3.02 -11.41
N SER A 654 -13.54 -3.47 -10.57
CA SER A 654 -14.94 -3.77 -10.92
C SER A 654 -15.84 -2.52 -11.02
N HIS A 655 -15.33 -1.35 -10.64
CA HIS A 655 -16.09 -0.10 -10.65
C HIS A 655 -15.72 0.77 -11.85
N ARG A 656 -16.72 1.44 -12.41
CA ARG A 656 -16.56 2.48 -13.43
C ARG A 656 -16.76 3.84 -12.76
N LEU A 657 -15.92 4.82 -13.06
CA LEU A 657 -16.01 6.19 -12.53
C LEU A 657 -16.08 7.18 -13.68
N VAL A 658 -17.04 8.11 -13.60
CA VAL A 658 -17.16 9.25 -14.49
C VAL A 658 -17.19 10.53 -13.66
N THR A 659 -16.38 11.50 -14.06
CA THR A 659 -16.33 12.84 -13.49
C THR A 659 -16.44 13.88 -14.60
N PHE A 660 -17.24 14.91 -14.39
CA PHE A 660 -17.36 16.05 -15.30
C PHE A 660 -17.98 17.23 -14.56
N HIS A 661 -17.77 18.44 -15.07
CA HIS A 661 -18.50 19.60 -14.54
C HIS A 661 -19.72 19.91 -15.41
N VAL A 662 -20.75 20.46 -14.75
CA VAL A 662 -22.01 20.90 -15.32
C VAL A 662 -22.05 22.42 -15.21
N LEU A 663 -21.96 23.09 -16.36
CA LEU A 663 -21.99 24.54 -16.47
C LEU A 663 -23.43 25.01 -16.57
N VAL A 664 -23.85 25.84 -15.62
CA VAL A 664 -25.23 26.38 -15.52
C VAL A 664 -25.23 27.91 -15.51
N PRO A 665 -26.32 28.58 -15.93
CA PRO A 665 -26.44 30.03 -15.83
C PRO A 665 -26.20 30.55 -14.40
N GLY A 666 -25.50 31.68 -14.26
CA GLY A 666 -25.12 32.21 -12.94
C GLY A 666 -26.28 32.72 -12.08
N ASP A 667 -27.46 32.92 -12.68
CA ASP A 667 -28.70 33.30 -12.01
C ASP A 667 -29.57 32.10 -11.56
N MET A 668 -29.14 30.88 -11.86
CA MET A 668 -29.83 29.65 -11.47
C MET A 668 -29.76 29.44 -9.96
N THR A 669 -30.87 29.03 -9.34
CA THR A 669 -30.85 28.72 -7.91
C THR A 669 -30.08 27.42 -7.64
N ILE A 670 -29.48 27.32 -6.45
CA ILE A 670 -28.78 26.09 -6.01
C ILE A 670 -29.72 24.88 -6.06
N GLN A 671 -31.00 25.08 -5.73
CA GLN A 671 -32.01 24.02 -5.75
C GLN A 671 -32.26 23.52 -7.17
N ASP A 672 -32.41 24.41 -8.15
CA ASP A 672 -32.64 24.04 -9.55
C ASP A 672 -31.40 23.37 -10.16
N ALA A 673 -30.20 23.86 -9.81
CA ALA A 673 -28.94 23.24 -10.22
C ALA A 673 -28.77 21.83 -9.64
N HIS A 674 -29.13 21.62 -8.36
CA HIS A 674 -29.11 20.30 -7.74
C HIS A 674 -30.11 19.34 -8.40
N GLN A 675 -31.31 19.82 -8.72
CA GLN A 675 -32.31 19.00 -9.40
C GLN A 675 -31.90 18.63 -10.84
N LEU A 676 -31.19 19.52 -11.54
CA LEU A 676 -30.60 19.25 -12.84
C LEU A 676 -29.52 18.17 -12.76
N LEU A 677 -28.64 18.23 -11.75
CA LEU A 677 -27.63 17.20 -11.50
C LEU A 677 -28.29 15.84 -11.28
N ASP A 678 -29.26 15.75 -10.38
CA ASP A 678 -29.99 14.51 -10.09
C ASP A 678 -30.63 13.92 -11.36
N GLU A 679 -31.20 14.77 -12.23
CA GLU A 679 -31.80 14.35 -13.49
C GLU A 679 -30.75 13.71 -14.44
N ILE A 680 -29.60 14.37 -14.59
CA ILE A 680 -28.49 13.93 -15.45
C ILE A 680 -27.87 12.63 -14.90
N GLU A 681 -27.58 12.59 -13.60
CA GLU A 681 -27.03 11.42 -12.93
C GLU A 681 -27.96 10.21 -13.04
N ALA A 682 -29.26 10.41 -12.82
CA ALA A 682 -30.26 9.36 -12.99
C ALA A 682 -30.43 8.90 -14.45
N ALA A 683 -30.24 9.79 -15.44
CA ALA A 683 -30.25 9.44 -16.86
C ALA A 683 -29.05 8.55 -17.22
N ILE A 684 -27.86 8.89 -16.72
CA ILE A 684 -26.64 8.11 -16.92
C ILE A 684 -26.73 6.75 -16.20
N ALA A 685 -27.12 6.74 -14.92
CA ALA A 685 -27.22 5.52 -14.12
C ALA A 685 -28.22 4.49 -14.69
N ARG A 686 -29.28 4.94 -15.36
CA ARG A 686 -30.25 4.05 -16.04
C ARG A 686 -29.67 3.30 -17.23
N LYS A 687 -28.75 3.91 -17.99
CA LYS A 687 -28.13 3.27 -19.15
C LYS A 687 -26.83 2.54 -18.80
N LEU A 688 -26.11 3.00 -17.77
CA LEU A 688 -24.83 2.44 -17.33
C LEU A 688 -24.93 2.02 -15.85
N PRO A 689 -25.43 0.81 -15.54
CA PRO A 689 -25.48 0.30 -14.17
C PRO A 689 -24.05 0.07 -13.63
N ASN A 690 -23.88 0.29 -12.32
CA ASN A 690 -22.61 0.22 -11.59
C ASN A 690 -21.56 1.28 -11.99
N LEU A 691 -22.01 2.43 -12.50
CA LEU A 691 -21.18 3.61 -12.72
C LEU A 691 -21.27 4.55 -11.51
N LEU A 692 -20.12 4.86 -10.90
CA LEU A 692 -20.01 5.94 -9.92
C LEU A 692 -19.87 7.26 -10.68
N ILE A 693 -20.76 8.21 -10.40
CA ILE A 693 -20.79 9.51 -11.05
C ILE A 693 -20.41 10.56 -10.01
N VAL A 694 -19.48 11.43 -10.35
CA VAL A 694 -19.11 12.59 -9.54
C VAL A 694 -19.23 13.83 -10.41
N THR A 695 -20.25 14.63 -10.15
CA THR A 695 -20.49 15.88 -10.87
C THR A 695 -20.09 17.08 -10.02
N HIS A 696 -19.69 18.17 -10.67
CA HIS A 696 -19.48 19.46 -10.03
C HIS A 696 -20.23 20.53 -10.82
N VAL A 697 -20.91 21.46 -10.14
CA VAL A 697 -21.63 22.55 -10.82
C VAL A 697 -20.78 23.80 -10.83
N GLU A 698 -20.66 24.41 -11.99
CA GLU A 698 -19.94 25.67 -12.18
C GLU A 698 -20.82 26.70 -12.90
N PRO A 699 -20.70 27.99 -12.57
CA PRO A 699 -21.41 29.04 -13.29
C PRO A 699 -20.79 29.25 -14.67
N LEU A 700 -21.63 29.25 -15.70
CA LEU A 700 -21.27 29.42 -17.11
C LEU A 700 -20.74 30.84 -17.38
N ASP A 701 -21.17 31.81 -16.58
CA ASP A 701 -20.78 33.22 -16.70
C ASP A 701 -19.45 33.56 -16.01
N ASP A 702 -18.86 32.64 -15.21
CA ASP A 702 -17.58 32.87 -14.55
C ASP A 702 -16.42 32.38 -15.43
N PRO A 703 -15.50 33.26 -15.87
CA PRO A 703 -14.30 32.88 -16.60
C PRO A 703 -13.40 31.90 -15.81
N ALA A 704 -13.55 31.82 -14.48
CA ALA A 704 -12.83 30.86 -13.66
C ALA A 704 -13.17 29.41 -13.97
N SER A 705 -14.41 29.14 -14.39
CA SER A 705 -14.90 27.81 -14.73
C SER A 705 -14.09 27.21 -15.89
N PHE A 706 -13.71 28.03 -16.87
CA PHE A 706 -12.96 27.58 -18.06
C PHE A 706 -11.44 27.53 -17.87
N ARG A 707 -10.88 27.86 -16.70
CA ARG A 707 -9.42 27.92 -16.51
C ARG A 707 -8.71 26.58 -16.74
N HIS A 708 -9.40 25.46 -16.55
CA HIS A 708 -8.83 24.13 -16.76
C HIS A 708 -8.57 23.82 -18.25
N GLU A 709 -9.28 24.47 -19.18
CA GLU A 709 -9.07 24.30 -20.63
C GLU A 709 -7.88 25.10 -21.17
N MET A 710 -7.33 26.05 -20.40
CA MET A 710 -6.19 26.89 -20.82
C MET A 710 -4.82 26.37 -20.36
N ILE A 711 -4.77 25.22 -19.67
CA ILE A 711 -3.52 24.68 -19.10
C ILE A 711 -2.97 23.48 -19.91
N ASP A 712 -3.73 22.95 -20.89
CA ASP A 712 -3.29 21.87 -21.78
C ASP A 712 -2.55 22.37 -23.03
#